data_AF-A0A347TK31-F1
#
_entry.id   AF-A0A347TK31-F1
#
_cell.length_a   1.000
_cell.length_b   1.000
_cell.length_c   1.000
_cell.angle_alpha   90.00
_cell.angle_beta   90.00
_cell.angle_gamma   90.00
#
_symmetry.space_group_name_H-M   'P 1'
#
loop_
_entity.id
_entity.type
_entity.pdbx_description
1 polymer ?
#
loop_
_entity_poly.entity_id
_entity_poly.type
_entity_poly.pdbx_seq_one_letter_code
_entity_poly.pdbx_strand_id
1 'polypeptide(L)'
;MKNNKFIKILIAVFALYSLLGFFVLPYFLKPKLQEVINQNITKQAFIQDLKFNPFTFETNLIGFEIKDKKNTLLSFDEFYIDFSLFKSIDKRHIRFEKVLLKNALVNIVENKDQTINLAKILKETKTNNNQEKEQSKENLINFLIRKAVIENAAINFEKKSDIEPFSITLSELNYTFYDLGNFKNILASQTLTTKINKDTLLTIKGGFQIEPLSMHANVKLKGLKPSELIVYKKSMLNFDISDKTSLDLNFGYQLSFKDKFDLSIQDLNLNIKDFELIQEKNSLISFKNFTINSLFLDYLKQEINIDSINLDKLKTNIISSKDEVINLTTLINQDNSKQENKKTQEKQNPWNIDLRSANISNTNINYEDLKTTNKLNLENLALTFEKFKLKNNNIFLKTASLKEPKVNFENKKEKLGININNLNLHIKNLSKEKEKIQIDTINLDKKSLFLSDKLKNQIITKNIDLSIKNFNFNNKTLSIEKSILKNPYISIILPKKDKAKEVKKVVAKNSKNVETKNSLNMQIGPFNIKNASLNFEDKNLPIPFKTLVSKLNGKFSEFSTTSSKPTELKLEGKVDKYGYTKITGLVNHQNIKELTDVNLLFKNIAIKNFTPYSGKFIGKEIETGKLNLDLKYNIKKSNLDAKNSIIISDIKFGDEVKSEDAVSLPLDLAIALLEDADGIIDLDIPISGNVDDPKFAIAPIVWKAFTNLIVKAVSAPFSFLASLLGIEADEIKSIDFHFADAKILPSEKEALDNIAKIMNKRPNIAIKINPSFTQEDINKLKELKAEENIEKTMKEFKKGDKYQLAIEKIYLSYKNSKKLVELKKEFIIKEKKKEIFQKDAYLNYIKNIIISKQVISDDTLFNLTKLRIENINKYLIDKKQIKQNRVIIKKTDKTNTNKSFTSFDLQVDVAK
;
A
#
# COMPACT_ATOMS: atom_id res chain seq x y z
N MET A 1 51.23 -104.46 34.65
CA MET A 1 50.62 -103.11 34.79
C MET A 1 50.02 -103.00 36.19
N LYS A 2 50.71 -102.31 37.10
CA LYS A 2 50.40 -102.24 38.54
C LYS A 2 49.15 -101.40 38.82
N ASN A 3 48.36 -101.92 39.76
CA ASN A 3 47.20 -101.38 40.46
C ASN A 3 47.15 -99.83 40.59
N ASN A 4 46.38 -99.16 39.73
CA ASN A 4 46.19 -97.72 39.80
C ASN A 4 44.94 -97.36 40.64
N LYS A 5 44.99 -97.65 41.96
CA LYS A 5 43.94 -97.27 42.93
C LYS A 5 43.60 -95.78 42.85
N PHE A 6 44.60 -94.93 42.61
CA PHE A 6 44.44 -93.49 42.46
C PHE A 6 43.54 -93.10 41.29
N ILE A 7 43.72 -93.70 40.11
CA ILE A 7 42.86 -93.46 38.93
C ILE A 7 41.41 -93.90 39.21
N LYS A 8 41.21 -95.05 39.88
CA LYS A 8 39.86 -95.50 40.26
C LYS A 8 39.18 -94.56 41.26
N ILE A 9 39.91 -94.03 42.23
CA ILE A 9 39.41 -93.02 43.17
C ILE A 9 39.07 -91.72 42.43
N LEU A 10 39.92 -91.28 41.50
CA LEU A 10 39.70 -90.04 40.74
C LEU A 10 38.49 -90.15 39.80
N ILE A 11 38.32 -91.31 39.15
CA ILE A 11 37.11 -91.63 38.36
C ILE A 11 35.88 -91.69 39.27
N ALA A 12 35.95 -92.31 40.45
CA ALA A 12 34.82 -92.39 41.38
C ALA A 12 34.43 -91.01 41.92
N VAL A 13 35.40 -90.17 42.28
CA VAL A 13 35.16 -88.77 42.71
C VAL A 13 34.60 -87.95 41.55
N PHE A 14 35.12 -88.10 40.33
CA PHE A 14 34.60 -87.42 39.15
C PHE A 14 33.17 -87.86 38.80
N ALA A 15 32.87 -89.16 38.86
CA ALA A 15 31.54 -89.71 38.63
C ALA A 15 30.56 -89.27 39.72
N LEU A 16 30.98 -89.28 41.00
CA LEU A 16 30.20 -88.77 42.12
C LEU A 16 29.94 -87.26 41.98
N TYR A 17 30.96 -86.47 41.63
CA TYR A 17 30.82 -85.04 41.37
C TYR A 17 29.88 -84.75 40.20
N SER A 18 29.98 -85.53 39.12
CA SER A 18 29.07 -85.43 37.96
C SER A 18 27.62 -85.75 38.36
N LEU A 19 27.39 -86.84 39.09
CA LEU A 19 26.06 -87.26 39.53
C LEU A 19 25.45 -86.25 40.51
N LEU A 20 26.26 -85.77 41.45
CA LEU A 20 25.86 -84.72 42.38
C LEU A 20 25.53 -83.40 41.66
N GLY A 21 26.36 -82.98 40.71
CA GLY A 21 26.18 -81.69 40.03
C GLY A 21 25.07 -81.67 38.97
N PHE A 22 24.95 -82.71 38.14
CA PHE A 22 23.94 -82.73 37.06
C PHE A 22 22.54 -83.13 37.53
N PHE A 23 22.41 -83.98 38.55
CA PHE A 23 21.11 -84.54 38.96
C PHE A 23 20.69 -84.11 40.37
N VAL A 24 21.56 -84.30 41.36
CA VAL A 24 21.21 -84.04 42.76
C VAL A 24 21.04 -82.54 43.00
N LEU A 25 22.00 -81.73 42.55
CA LEU A 25 21.98 -80.29 42.77
C LEU A 25 20.74 -79.63 42.14
N PRO A 26 20.39 -79.82 40.85
CA PRO A 26 19.16 -79.25 40.31
C PRO A 26 17.89 -79.75 40.98
N TYR A 27 17.83 -81.03 41.36
CA TYR A 27 16.68 -81.63 42.05
C TYR A 27 16.37 -80.93 43.38
N PHE A 28 17.40 -80.60 44.16
CA PHE A 28 17.24 -79.86 45.43
C PHE A 28 17.14 -78.35 45.23
N LEU A 29 17.88 -77.79 44.27
CA LEU A 29 17.98 -76.35 44.07
C LEU A 29 16.71 -75.76 43.46
N LYS A 30 16.04 -76.48 42.54
CA LYS A 30 14.77 -76.03 41.92
C LYS A 30 13.68 -75.70 42.96
N PRO A 31 13.23 -76.64 43.81
CA PRO A 31 12.17 -76.35 44.79
C PRO A 31 12.62 -75.31 45.80
N LYS A 32 13.91 -75.30 46.19
CA LYS A 32 14.43 -74.32 47.14
C LYS A 32 14.46 -72.91 46.55
N LEU A 33 14.88 -72.76 45.30
CA LEU A 33 14.88 -71.49 44.59
C LEU A 33 13.45 -70.94 44.47
N GLN A 34 12.48 -71.79 44.12
CA GLN A 34 11.07 -71.41 44.06
C GLN A 34 10.54 -70.99 45.45
N GLU A 35 10.89 -71.74 46.51
CA GLU A 35 10.54 -71.40 47.89
C GLU A 35 11.09 -70.03 48.29
N VAL A 36 12.38 -69.77 48.03
CA VAL A 36 13.05 -68.49 48.33
C VAL A 36 12.39 -67.35 47.58
N ILE A 37 12.06 -67.52 46.29
CA ILE A 37 11.35 -66.48 45.53
C ILE A 37 9.99 -66.21 46.19
N ASN A 38 9.17 -67.23 46.44
CA ASN A 38 7.84 -67.12 47.05
C ASN A 38 7.85 -66.57 48.49
N GLN A 39 8.94 -66.75 49.22
CA GLN A 39 9.13 -66.13 50.54
C GLN A 39 9.30 -64.61 50.43
N ASN A 40 9.90 -64.11 49.35
CA ASN A 40 10.20 -62.69 49.16
C ASN A 40 9.16 -61.94 48.31
N ILE A 41 8.32 -62.65 47.55
CA ILE A 41 7.26 -62.03 46.73
C ILE A 41 5.86 -62.22 47.31
N THR A 42 4.95 -61.29 47.04
CA THR A 42 3.53 -61.35 47.46
C THR A 42 2.68 -62.27 46.57
N LYS A 43 3.25 -62.78 45.47
CA LYS A 43 2.61 -63.60 44.43
C LYS A 43 3.20 -65.01 44.38
N GLN A 44 2.74 -65.86 43.46
CA GLN A 44 3.27 -67.21 43.30
C GLN A 44 4.14 -67.32 42.05
N ALA A 45 5.38 -67.78 42.24
CA ALA A 45 6.32 -68.14 41.19
C ALA A 45 6.34 -69.65 40.96
N PHE A 46 6.48 -70.04 39.70
CA PHE A 46 6.60 -71.42 39.23
C PHE A 46 7.84 -71.57 38.35
N ILE A 47 8.56 -72.68 38.53
CA ILE A 47 9.70 -73.10 37.71
C ILE A 47 9.40 -74.48 37.11
N GLN A 48 9.46 -74.62 35.79
CA GLN A 48 9.24 -75.89 35.10
C GLN A 48 10.44 -76.83 35.25
N ASP A 49 11.66 -76.37 34.95
CA ASP A 49 12.88 -77.18 35.05
C ASP A 49 14.12 -76.31 35.34
N LEU A 50 15.14 -76.92 35.92
CA LEU A 50 16.43 -76.29 36.19
C LEU A 50 17.55 -77.26 35.80
N LYS A 51 18.48 -76.81 34.97
CA LYS A 51 19.65 -77.58 34.55
C LYS A 51 20.92 -76.86 35.01
N PHE A 52 21.89 -77.62 35.49
CA PHE A 52 23.18 -77.11 35.90
C PHE A 52 24.31 -78.01 35.39
N ASN A 53 25.33 -77.41 34.79
CA ASN A 53 26.55 -78.10 34.43
C ASN A 53 27.65 -77.76 35.46
N PRO A 54 28.08 -78.71 36.31
CA PRO A 54 29.07 -78.45 37.34
C PRO A 54 30.49 -78.19 36.80
N PHE A 55 30.80 -78.59 35.56
CA PHE A 55 32.12 -78.40 34.97
C PHE A 55 32.29 -77.02 34.33
N THR A 56 31.22 -76.52 33.70
CA THR A 56 31.24 -75.21 33.03
C THR A 56 30.56 -74.12 33.85
N PHE A 57 29.87 -74.47 34.95
CA PHE A 57 29.05 -73.57 35.76
C PHE A 57 27.92 -72.89 34.97
N GLU A 58 27.49 -73.52 33.88
CA GLU A 58 26.32 -73.10 33.12
C GLU A 58 25.04 -73.49 33.86
N THR A 59 24.13 -72.54 33.99
CA THR A 59 22.81 -72.73 34.59
C THR A 59 21.74 -72.38 33.57
N ASN A 60 20.75 -73.23 33.40
CA ASN A 60 19.61 -72.97 32.51
C ASN A 60 18.29 -73.20 33.27
N LEU A 61 17.53 -72.14 33.46
CA LEU A 61 16.19 -72.17 34.05
C LEU A 61 15.17 -72.16 32.93
N ILE A 62 14.37 -73.23 32.83
CA ILE A 62 13.39 -73.43 31.77
C ILE A 62 12.00 -73.23 32.36
N GLY A 63 11.18 -72.41 31.69
CA GLY A 63 9.79 -72.12 32.03
C GLY A 63 9.63 -71.48 33.41
N PHE A 64 9.78 -70.15 33.48
CA PHE A 64 9.49 -69.38 34.69
C PHE A 64 8.21 -68.57 34.53
N GLU A 65 7.42 -68.51 35.59
CA GLU A 65 6.19 -67.73 35.57
C GLU A 65 5.85 -67.19 36.96
N ILE A 66 5.48 -65.91 37.07
CA ILE A 66 4.87 -65.32 38.24
C ILE A 66 3.41 -65.01 37.92
N LYS A 67 2.47 -65.58 38.69
CA LYS A 67 1.03 -65.38 38.52
C LYS A 67 0.42 -64.50 39.60
N ASP A 68 -0.54 -63.69 39.18
CA ASP A 68 -1.55 -63.10 40.06
C ASP A 68 -2.92 -63.72 39.73
N LYS A 69 -3.36 -64.65 40.59
CA LYS A 69 -4.56 -65.47 40.36
C LYS A 69 -4.45 -66.24 39.02
N LYS A 70 -5.19 -65.80 37.99
CA LYS A 70 -5.22 -66.42 36.65
C LYS A 70 -4.33 -65.67 35.62
N ASN A 71 -3.81 -64.50 35.96
CA ASN A 71 -3.06 -63.65 35.03
C ASN A 71 -1.56 -63.81 35.24
N THR A 72 -0.81 -63.96 34.15
CA THR A 72 0.65 -63.94 34.15
C THR A 72 1.15 -62.50 34.32
N LEU A 73 1.98 -62.24 35.33
CA LEU A 73 2.61 -60.93 35.53
C LEU A 73 3.95 -60.83 34.80
N LEU A 74 4.74 -61.89 34.94
CA LEU A 74 6.06 -62.02 34.33
C LEU A 74 6.28 -63.49 33.98
N SER A 75 6.79 -63.77 32.79
CA SER A 75 7.22 -65.12 32.41
C SER A 75 8.40 -65.09 31.47
N PHE A 76 9.09 -66.22 31.31
CA PHE A 76 10.06 -66.46 30.25
C PHE A 76 10.24 -67.96 30.00
N ASP A 77 10.61 -68.32 28.78
CA ASP A 77 10.80 -69.72 28.39
C ASP A 77 12.17 -70.25 28.82
N GLU A 78 13.20 -69.42 28.72
CA GLU A 78 14.58 -69.81 29.00
C GLU A 78 15.35 -68.64 29.62
N PHE A 79 16.02 -68.89 30.75
CA PHE A 79 17.03 -68.01 31.32
C PHE A 79 18.33 -68.78 31.53
N TYR A 80 19.31 -68.50 30.67
CA TYR A 80 20.60 -69.16 30.61
C TYR A 80 21.71 -68.23 31.12
N ILE A 81 22.55 -68.75 32.01
CA ILE A 81 23.72 -68.07 32.58
C ILE A 81 24.95 -68.96 32.39
N ASP A 82 25.99 -68.40 31.78
CA ASP A 82 27.35 -68.96 31.73
C ASP A 82 28.23 -68.17 32.71
N PHE A 83 28.37 -68.69 33.93
CA PHE A 83 29.16 -68.08 34.99
C PHE A 83 30.60 -68.55 34.93
N SER A 84 31.53 -67.63 34.67
CA SER A 84 32.95 -67.95 34.51
C SER A 84 33.68 -67.97 35.86
N LEU A 85 33.38 -68.95 36.72
CA LEU A 85 33.91 -69.01 38.09
C LEU A 85 35.45 -68.89 38.14
N PHE A 86 36.18 -69.71 37.37
CA PHE A 86 37.66 -69.71 37.39
C PHE A 86 38.25 -68.38 36.93
N LYS A 87 37.67 -67.76 35.89
CA LYS A 87 38.10 -66.42 35.43
C LYS A 87 37.74 -65.34 36.44
N SER A 88 36.62 -65.49 37.17
CA SER A 88 36.21 -64.54 38.19
C SER A 88 37.20 -64.49 39.34
N ILE A 89 37.72 -65.66 39.75
CA ILE A 89 38.75 -65.81 40.78
C ILE A 89 40.09 -65.26 40.27
N ASP A 90 40.56 -65.70 39.09
CA ASP A 90 41.83 -65.26 38.49
C ASP A 90 41.88 -63.74 38.27
N LYS A 91 40.78 -63.15 37.78
CA LYS A 91 40.71 -61.73 37.43
C LYS A 91 40.10 -60.83 38.52
N ARG A 92 39.78 -61.38 39.71
CA ARG A 92 39.23 -60.66 40.87
C ARG A 92 38.02 -59.76 40.56
N HIS A 93 37.11 -60.25 39.73
CA HIS A 93 35.82 -59.60 39.45
C HIS A 93 34.77 -60.66 39.09
N ILE A 94 33.49 -60.40 39.33
CA ILE A 94 32.42 -61.32 38.95
C ILE A 94 32.31 -61.33 37.42
N ARG A 95 32.45 -62.49 36.77
CA ARG A 95 32.43 -62.58 35.32
C ARG A 95 31.39 -63.58 34.80
N PHE A 96 30.60 -63.14 33.83
CA PHE A 96 29.71 -63.97 33.04
C PHE A 96 30.14 -63.92 31.56
N GLU A 97 30.34 -65.07 30.92
CA GLU A 97 30.60 -65.08 29.46
C GLU A 97 29.31 -64.76 28.69
N LYS A 98 28.18 -65.34 29.12
CA LYS A 98 26.88 -65.13 28.46
C LYS A 98 25.73 -65.15 29.45
N VAL A 99 24.81 -64.20 29.29
CA VAL A 99 23.48 -64.20 29.91
C VAL A 99 22.44 -64.12 28.81
N LEU A 100 21.46 -65.00 28.80
CA LEU A 100 20.42 -65.08 27.77
C LEU A 100 19.05 -65.22 28.42
N LEU A 101 18.10 -64.41 27.95
CA LEU A 101 16.69 -64.45 28.33
C LEU A 101 15.84 -64.58 27.06
N LYS A 102 15.06 -65.65 26.90
CA LYS A 102 14.21 -65.88 25.73
C LYS A 102 12.72 -65.79 26.04
N ASN A 103 11.98 -65.20 25.11
CA ASN A 103 10.51 -65.12 25.12
C ASN A 103 9.96 -64.57 26.44
N ALA A 104 10.63 -63.56 27.00
CA ALA A 104 10.18 -62.93 28.24
C ALA A 104 8.91 -62.10 28.01
N LEU A 105 7.91 -62.23 28.88
CA LEU A 105 6.70 -61.44 28.88
C LEU A 105 6.60 -60.67 30.19
N VAL A 106 6.33 -59.36 30.11
CA VAL A 106 6.10 -58.51 31.29
C VAL A 106 4.80 -57.72 31.10
N ASN A 107 3.84 -57.91 32.01
CA ASN A 107 2.58 -57.19 32.01
C ASN A 107 2.57 -56.13 33.14
N ILE A 108 2.64 -54.86 32.74
CA ILE A 108 2.64 -53.70 33.63
C ILE A 108 1.25 -53.06 33.58
N VAL A 109 0.62 -52.91 34.74
CA VAL A 109 -0.69 -52.29 34.88
C VAL A 109 -0.60 -51.15 35.89
N GLU A 110 -0.80 -49.91 35.43
CA GLU A 110 -1.00 -48.73 36.25
C GLU A 110 -2.50 -48.63 36.60
N ASN A 111 -2.83 -48.77 37.89
CA ASN A 111 -4.20 -48.65 38.38
C ASN A 111 -4.61 -47.17 38.51
N LYS A 112 -5.91 -46.94 38.76
CA LYS A 112 -6.48 -45.58 38.89
C LYS A 112 -5.85 -44.76 40.02
N ASP A 113 -5.35 -45.42 41.07
CA ASP A 113 -4.63 -44.81 42.19
C ASP A 113 -3.13 -44.55 41.89
N GLN A 114 -2.73 -44.67 40.61
CA GLN A 114 -1.36 -44.57 40.12
C GLN A 114 -0.42 -45.66 40.68
N THR A 115 -0.97 -46.68 41.35
CA THR A 115 -0.15 -47.81 41.80
C THR A 115 0.09 -48.78 40.65
N ILE A 116 1.34 -49.21 40.50
CA ILE A 116 1.75 -50.19 39.50
C ILE A 116 1.65 -51.59 40.13
N ASN A 117 1.05 -52.53 39.42
CA ASN A 117 0.93 -53.94 39.85
C ASN A 117 2.28 -54.56 40.27
N LEU A 118 3.37 -54.26 39.57
CA LEU A 118 4.72 -54.75 39.86
C LEU A 118 5.36 -54.12 41.11
N ALA A 119 4.95 -52.93 41.53
CA ALA A 119 5.56 -52.27 42.70
C ALA A 119 5.27 -53.01 44.02
N LYS A 120 4.14 -53.73 44.08
CA LYS A 120 3.72 -54.53 45.25
C LYS A 120 4.19 -55.98 45.18
N ILE A 121 5.09 -56.32 44.26
CA ILE A 121 5.53 -57.71 44.07
C ILE A 121 6.46 -58.19 45.20
N LEU A 122 7.31 -57.32 45.74
CA LEU A 122 8.21 -57.63 46.85
C LEU A 122 7.49 -57.42 48.19
N LYS A 123 7.74 -58.30 49.17
CA LYS A 123 7.26 -58.09 50.55
C LYS A 123 8.10 -57.01 51.22
N GLU A 124 7.46 -56.10 51.95
CA GLU A 124 8.16 -55.10 52.76
C GLU A 124 9.01 -55.80 53.83
N THR A 125 10.33 -55.71 53.70
CA THR A 125 11.26 -56.06 54.77
C THR A 125 11.23 -54.93 55.80
N LYS A 126 10.71 -55.21 57.00
CA LYS A 126 10.86 -54.33 58.17
C LYS A 126 12.34 -54.25 58.55
N THR A 127 13.06 -53.27 58.04
CA THR A 127 14.38 -52.90 58.56
C THR A 127 14.18 -52.09 59.84
N ASN A 128 14.62 -52.65 60.97
CA ASN A 128 14.79 -51.89 62.20
C ASN A 128 15.83 -50.80 61.92
N ASN A 129 15.38 -49.56 61.80
CA ASN A 129 16.24 -48.39 61.81
C ASN A 129 16.83 -48.20 63.20
N ASN A 130 18.06 -48.63 63.38
CA ASN A 130 19.02 -48.03 64.31
C ASN A 130 20.43 -48.41 63.84
N GLN A 131 20.99 -47.60 62.95
CA GLN A 131 22.39 -47.18 62.97
C GLN A 131 22.63 -46.11 61.90
N GLU A 132 22.97 -44.92 62.38
CA GLU A 132 23.47 -43.82 61.55
C GLU A 132 24.87 -44.12 61.03
N LYS A 133 25.05 -43.86 59.72
CA LYS A 133 26.23 -43.31 59.04
C LYS A 133 27.63 -43.76 59.50
N GLU A 134 28.23 -44.61 58.68
CA GLU A 134 29.60 -44.37 58.19
C GLU A 134 29.59 -44.39 56.66
N GLN A 135 30.01 -43.27 56.05
CA GLN A 135 30.45 -43.24 54.66
C GLN A 135 31.74 -44.06 54.53
N SER A 136 31.63 -45.38 54.57
CA SER A 136 32.59 -46.21 53.88
C SER A 136 32.29 -46.06 52.39
N LYS A 137 33.30 -45.72 51.58
CA LYS A 137 33.27 -46.09 50.17
C LYS A 137 33.21 -47.62 50.16
N GLU A 138 32.01 -48.20 50.19
CA GLU A 138 31.85 -49.60 49.86
C GLU A 138 32.49 -49.79 48.49
N ASN A 139 33.59 -50.55 48.46
CA ASN A 139 34.19 -50.98 47.21
C ASN A 139 33.12 -51.79 46.48
N LEU A 140 32.43 -51.16 45.53
CA LEU A 140 31.49 -51.81 44.65
C LEU A 140 32.19 -53.01 44.02
N ILE A 141 31.61 -54.19 44.18
CA ILE A 141 32.18 -55.41 43.60
C ILE A 141 32.25 -55.22 42.08
N ASN A 142 33.46 -55.33 41.53
CA ASN A 142 33.65 -55.26 40.10
C ASN A 142 32.99 -56.46 39.43
N PHE A 143 32.26 -56.23 38.35
CA PHE A 143 31.66 -57.27 37.54
C PHE A 143 31.77 -56.98 36.04
N LEU A 144 31.62 -58.02 35.23
CA LEU A 144 31.63 -57.96 33.78
C LEU A 144 30.78 -59.08 33.15
N ILE A 145 29.82 -58.69 32.32
CA ILE A 145 29.05 -59.58 31.45
C ILE A 145 29.55 -59.37 30.02
N ARG A 146 30.19 -60.38 29.43
CA ARG A 146 30.73 -60.29 28.06
C ARG A 146 29.63 -60.18 27.01
N LYS A 147 28.55 -60.95 27.16
CA LYS A 147 27.40 -60.90 26.25
C LYS A 147 26.10 -61.10 27.03
N ALA A 148 25.19 -60.13 26.96
CA ALA A 148 23.82 -60.29 27.44
C ALA A 148 22.86 -60.21 26.26
N VAL A 149 21.92 -61.16 26.16
CA VAL A 149 20.93 -61.22 25.07
C VAL A 149 19.54 -61.38 25.65
N ILE A 150 18.63 -60.49 25.28
CA ILE A 150 17.20 -60.65 25.43
C ILE A 150 16.66 -60.92 24.02
N GLU A 151 16.04 -62.09 23.83
CA GLU A 151 15.55 -62.55 22.54
C GLU A 151 14.02 -62.63 22.58
N ASN A 152 13.37 -61.97 21.62
CA ASN A 152 11.93 -62.01 21.41
C ASN A 152 11.08 -61.73 22.68
N ALA A 153 11.45 -60.73 23.47
CA ALA A 153 10.66 -60.33 24.63
C ALA A 153 9.44 -59.48 24.24
N ALA A 154 8.45 -59.44 25.13
CA ALA A 154 7.26 -58.61 25.03
C ALA A 154 6.99 -57.87 26.35
N ILE A 155 6.71 -56.57 26.27
CA ILE A 155 6.32 -55.75 27.41
C ILE A 155 4.97 -55.10 27.08
N ASN A 156 3.94 -55.44 27.85
CA ASN A 156 2.62 -54.83 27.73
C ASN A 156 2.44 -53.86 28.87
N PHE A 157 2.16 -52.60 28.55
CA PHE A 157 1.79 -51.59 29.53
C PHE A 157 0.35 -51.15 29.31
N GLU A 158 -0.45 -51.21 30.37
CA GLU A 158 -1.82 -50.75 30.39
C GLU A 158 -2.00 -49.74 31.53
N LYS A 159 -2.60 -48.60 31.23
CA LYS A 159 -3.04 -47.63 32.23
C LYS A 159 -4.55 -47.60 32.28
N LYS A 160 -5.09 -47.92 33.46
CA LYS A 160 -6.50 -47.77 33.75
C LYS A 160 -6.83 -46.30 33.99
N SER A 161 -7.82 -45.78 33.27
CA SER A 161 -8.27 -44.40 33.37
C SER A 161 -9.80 -44.37 33.35
N ASP A 162 -10.37 -43.32 33.96
CA ASP A 162 -11.81 -43.05 33.89
C ASP A 162 -12.20 -42.30 32.60
N ILE A 163 -11.21 -41.75 31.86
CA ILE A 163 -11.42 -41.05 30.59
C ILE A 163 -11.32 -42.06 29.44
N GLU A 164 -10.10 -42.50 29.13
CA GLU A 164 -9.83 -43.51 28.11
C GLU A 164 -8.64 -44.39 28.55
N PRO A 165 -8.75 -45.73 28.42
CA PRO A 165 -7.64 -46.62 28.73
C PRO A 165 -6.51 -46.42 27.72
N PHE A 166 -5.27 -46.32 28.23
CA PHE A 166 -4.08 -46.26 27.39
C PHE A 166 -3.36 -47.60 27.44
N SER A 167 -2.94 -48.10 26.28
CA SER A 167 -2.10 -49.29 26.20
C SER A 167 -0.98 -49.10 25.20
N ILE A 168 0.20 -49.64 25.52
CA ILE A 168 1.36 -49.69 24.63
C ILE A 168 2.02 -51.05 24.77
N THR A 169 2.31 -51.69 23.64
CA THR A 169 2.96 -53.00 23.59
C THR A 169 4.31 -52.86 22.92
N LEU A 170 5.38 -53.32 23.57
CA LEU A 170 6.67 -53.56 22.95
C LEU A 170 6.72 -55.04 22.59
N SER A 171 6.73 -55.38 21.31
CA SER A 171 6.79 -56.75 20.80
C SER A 171 8.07 -56.98 20.02
N GLU A 172 8.45 -58.26 19.84
CA GLU A 172 9.69 -58.65 19.15
C GLU A 172 10.92 -57.90 19.73
N LEU A 173 10.96 -57.68 21.05
CA LEU A 173 12.01 -56.95 21.72
C LEU A 173 13.27 -57.81 21.76
N ASN A 174 14.25 -57.41 20.94
CA ASN A 174 15.55 -58.02 20.85
C ASN A 174 16.60 -57.03 21.35
N TYR A 175 17.30 -57.36 22.43
CA TYR A 175 18.30 -56.50 23.03
C TYR A 175 19.61 -57.25 23.28
N THR A 176 20.70 -56.83 22.64
CA THR A 176 22.03 -57.37 22.90
C THR A 176 22.95 -56.33 23.51
N PHE A 177 23.66 -56.71 24.56
CA PHE A 177 24.79 -55.98 25.14
C PHE A 177 26.08 -56.78 24.99
N TYR A 178 27.18 -56.10 24.72
CA TYR A 178 28.52 -56.64 24.94
C TYR A 178 29.23 -55.83 26.00
N ASP A 179 30.00 -56.52 26.82
CA ASP A 179 30.96 -55.93 27.75
C ASP A 179 30.35 -55.07 28.87
N LEU A 180 29.13 -55.40 29.30
CA LEU A 180 28.40 -54.71 30.35
C LEU A 180 29.05 -54.92 31.72
N GLY A 181 29.51 -53.84 32.37
CA GLY A 181 30.02 -53.91 33.75
C GLY A 181 30.81 -52.67 34.17
N ASN A 182 31.20 -52.64 35.45
CA ASN A 182 32.06 -51.61 36.02
C ASN A 182 33.56 -52.00 36.03
N PHE A 183 33.90 -53.28 35.77
CA PHE A 183 35.30 -53.71 35.71
C PHE A 183 36.05 -53.02 34.55
N LYS A 184 37.13 -52.30 34.88
CA LYS A 184 37.94 -51.48 33.96
C LYS A 184 37.16 -50.39 33.20
N ASN A 185 35.90 -50.13 33.58
CA ASN A 185 35.01 -49.14 32.97
C ASN A 185 34.99 -49.19 31.42
N ILE A 186 34.85 -50.40 30.87
CA ILE A 186 34.84 -50.62 29.42
C ILE A 186 33.56 -50.01 28.82
N LEU A 187 33.66 -49.47 27.60
CA LEU A 187 32.49 -49.03 26.84
C LEU A 187 31.67 -50.26 26.42
N ALA A 188 30.50 -50.44 27.06
CA ALA A 188 29.57 -51.49 26.70
C ALA A 188 28.87 -51.12 25.39
N SER A 189 28.81 -52.04 24.41
CA SER A 189 28.03 -51.82 23.18
C SER A 189 26.63 -52.39 23.34
N GLN A 190 25.65 -51.74 22.72
CA GLN A 190 24.24 -52.05 22.87
C GLN A 190 23.51 -52.00 21.52
N THR A 191 22.59 -52.93 21.28
CA THR A 191 21.67 -52.92 20.14
C THR A 191 20.30 -53.40 20.57
N LEU A 192 19.31 -52.51 20.49
CA LEU A 192 17.90 -52.77 20.75
C LEU A 192 17.11 -52.66 19.44
N THR A 193 16.22 -53.63 19.18
CA THR A 193 15.18 -53.54 18.16
C THR A 193 13.87 -54.02 18.75
N THR A 194 12.79 -53.26 18.56
CA THR A 194 11.46 -53.61 19.08
C THR A 194 10.37 -52.97 18.22
N LYS A 195 9.22 -53.63 18.10
CA LYS A 195 8.01 -53.07 17.50
C LYS A 195 7.15 -52.49 18.61
N ILE A 196 6.82 -51.20 18.50
CA ILE A 196 5.87 -50.52 19.37
C ILE A 196 4.49 -50.64 18.72
N ASN A 197 3.54 -51.20 19.45
CA ASN A 197 2.21 -51.56 18.97
C ASN A 197 2.29 -52.40 17.69
N LYS A 198 1.69 -51.95 16.58
CA LYS A 198 1.67 -52.71 15.30
C LYS A 198 2.67 -52.18 14.27
N ASP A 199 2.70 -50.85 14.08
CA ASP A 199 3.30 -50.25 12.89
C ASP A 199 4.62 -49.51 13.14
N THR A 200 5.02 -49.36 14.41
CA THR A 200 6.18 -48.53 14.80
C THR A 200 7.42 -49.38 15.05
N LEU A 201 8.50 -49.18 14.31
CA LEU A 201 9.77 -49.85 14.53
C LEU A 201 10.76 -48.92 15.24
N LEU A 202 11.26 -49.34 16.40
CA LEU A 202 12.33 -48.67 17.14
C LEU A 202 13.63 -49.48 17.01
N THR A 203 14.72 -48.80 16.67
CA THR A 203 16.08 -49.34 16.67
C THR A 203 17.00 -48.38 17.40
N ILE A 204 17.77 -48.89 18.36
CA ILE A 204 18.81 -48.14 19.08
C ILE A 204 20.12 -48.91 18.95
N LYS A 205 21.18 -48.25 18.48
CA LYS A 205 22.53 -48.82 18.36
C LYS A 205 23.55 -47.86 18.92
N GLY A 206 24.41 -48.31 19.82
CA GLY A 206 25.39 -47.41 20.44
C GLY A 206 26.21 -48.08 21.53
N GLY A 207 26.71 -47.28 22.45
CA GLY A 207 27.39 -47.77 23.65
C GLY A 207 27.26 -46.83 24.84
N PHE A 208 27.54 -47.36 26.02
CA PHE A 208 27.53 -46.60 27.25
C PHE A 208 28.60 -47.07 28.24
N GLN A 209 28.99 -46.19 29.14
CA GLN A 209 29.82 -46.45 30.31
C GLN A 209 28.99 -46.15 31.56
N ILE A 210 29.22 -46.90 32.64
CA ILE A 210 28.45 -46.76 33.87
C ILE A 210 29.06 -45.71 34.80
N GLU A 211 30.39 -45.57 34.82
CA GLU A 211 31.08 -44.77 35.83
C GLU A 211 32.18 -43.85 35.25
N PRO A 212 31.94 -42.55 35.03
CA PRO A 212 30.64 -41.87 35.11
C PRO A 212 29.73 -42.26 33.95
N LEU A 213 28.42 -42.12 34.15
CA LEU A 213 27.44 -42.43 33.12
C LEU A 213 27.70 -41.59 31.86
N SER A 214 28.01 -42.25 30.76
CA SER A 214 28.10 -41.64 29.44
C SER A 214 27.49 -42.58 28.41
N MET A 215 26.79 -42.02 27.44
CA MET A 215 26.04 -42.79 26.44
C MET A 215 26.19 -42.13 25.08
N HIS A 216 26.35 -42.92 24.03
CA HIS A 216 26.15 -42.46 22.67
C HIS A 216 25.35 -43.49 21.91
N ALA A 217 24.32 -43.07 21.18
CA ALA A 217 23.55 -44.00 20.37
C ALA A 217 22.88 -43.30 19.18
N ASN A 218 22.73 -44.08 18.12
CA ASN A 218 21.85 -43.77 17.00
C ASN A 218 20.48 -44.37 17.27
N VAL A 219 19.46 -43.53 17.24
CA VAL A 219 18.06 -43.87 17.44
C VAL A 219 17.34 -43.70 16.11
N LYS A 220 16.66 -44.75 15.66
CA LYS A 220 15.80 -44.74 14.49
C LYS A 220 14.40 -45.23 14.88
N LEU A 221 13.41 -44.38 14.66
CA LEU A 221 12.00 -44.63 14.88
C LEU A 221 11.29 -44.46 13.55
N LYS A 222 10.57 -45.48 13.09
CA LYS A 222 9.87 -45.46 11.80
C LYS A 222 8.40 -45.80 12.01
N GLY A 223 7.51 -44.99 11.41
CA GLY A 223 6.08 -45.24 11.39
C GLY A 223 5.34 -44.94 12.70
N LEU A 224 5.89 -44.08 13.57
CA LEU A 224 5.22 -43.72 14.82
C LEU A 224 3.85 -43.09 14.54
N LYS A 225 2.83 -43.55 15.25
CA LYS A 225 1.46 -43.00 15.25
C LYS A 225 1.24 -42.14 16.50
N PRO A 226 1.33 -40.80 16.43
CA PRO A 226 1.19 -39.95 17.62
C PRO A 226 -0.18 -40.04 18.29
N SER A 227 -1.23 -40.43 17.55
CA SER A 227 -2.57 -40.69 18.10
C SER A 227 -2.59 -41.79 19.15
N GLU A 228 -1.70 -42.80 19.04
CA GLU A 228 -1.57 -43.86 20.04
C GLU A 228 -0.95 -43.36 21.35
N LEU A 229 -0.09 -42.34 21.31
CA LEU A 229 0.63 -41.81 22.48
C LEU A 229 -0.13 -40.69 23.20
N ILE A 230 -0.92 -39.90 22.47
CA ILE A 230 -1.59 -38.72 23.04
C ILE A 230 -2.61 -39.08 24.14
N VAL A 231 -3.19 -40.29 24.06
CA VAL A 231 -4.16 -40.83 25.03
C VAL A 231 -3.57 -40.88 26.45
N TYR A 232 -2.26 -41.16 26.60
CA TYR A 232 -1.62 -41.27 27.92
C TYR A 232 -1.75 -39.99 28.78
N LYS A 233 -1.82 -38.82 28.13
CA LYS A 233 -1.98 -37.50 28.76
C LYS A 233 -3.22 -36.76 28.28
N LYS A 234 -4.27 -37.49 27.87
CA LYS A 234 -5.53 -36.88 27.40
C LYS A 234 -6.15 -35.89 28.40
N SER A 235 -5.99 -36.11 29.70
CA SER A 235 -6.46 -35.18 30.74
C SER A 235 -5.79 -33.80 30.69
N MET A 236 -4.57 -33.70 30.16
CA MET A 236 -3.81 -32.44 30.04
C MET A 236 -3.97 -31.78 28.66
N LEU A 237 -4.54 -32.50 27.68
CA LEU A 237 -4.57 -32.09 26.28
C LEU A 237 -6.03 -32.02 25.80
N ASN A 238 -6.43 -30.87 25.28
CA ASN A 238 -7.78 -30.66 24.77
C ASN A 238 -7.88 -30.85 23.24
N PHE A 239 -7.15 -31.82 22.70
CA PHE A 239 -7.14 -32.13 21.27
C PHE A 239 -6.81 -33.60 21.00
N ASP A 240 -7.04 -34.01 19.76
CA ASP A 240 -6.69 -35.29 19.17
C ASP A 240 -5.77 -35.10 17.96
N ILE A 241 -5.06 -36.16 17.59
CA ILE A 241 -4.28 -36.23 16.36
C ILE A 241 -4.87 -37.33 15.49
N SER A 242 -5.01 -37.09 14.19
CA SER A 242 -5.52 -38.06 13.23
C SER A 242 -4.63 -39.31 13.11
N ASP A 243 -5.22 -40.49 13.03
CA ASP A 243 -4.52 -41.79 12.84
C ASP A 243 -3.76 -41.90 11.51
N LYS A 244 -4.08 -41.02 10.55
CA LYS A 244 -3.33 -40.91 9.29
C LYS A 244 -1.93 -40.34 9.52
N THR A 245 -1.74 -39.54 10.57
CA THR A 245 -0.47 -38.93 10.93
C THR A 245 0.59 -40.01 11.14
N SER A 246 1.75 -39.86 10.49
CA SER A 246 2.90 -40.74 10.73
C SER A 246 4.16 -39.92 10.95
N LEU A 247 5.02 -40.39 11.84
CA LEU A 247 6.27 -39.74 12.22
C LEU A 247 7.44 -40.72 12.07
N ASP A 248 8.43 -40.33 11.28
CA ASP A 248 9.74 -40.97 11.22
C ASP A 248 10.77 -40.03 11.87
N LEU A 249 11.63 -40.58 12.73
CA LEU A 249 12.67 -39.86 13.44
C LEU A 249 13.98 -40.65 13.42
N ASN A 250 15.08 -40.00 13.08
CA ASN A 250 16.41 -40.59 13.08
C ASN A 250 17.42 -39.58 13.62
N PHE A 251 18.17 -39.92 14.66
CA PHE A 251 19.19 -39.03 15.23
C PHE A 251 20.27 -39.81 15.99
N GLY A 252 21.47 -39.27 16.03
CA GLY A 252 22.50 -39.65 16.99
C GLY A 252 22.43 -38.75 18.23
N TYR A 253 22.68 -39.29 19.42
CA TYR A 253 22.90 -38.47 20.60
C TYR A 253 24.17 -38.91 21.33
N GLN A 254 24.79 -37.96 22.03
CA GLN A 254 25.83 -38.19 23.01
C GLN A 254 25.47 -37.47 24.30
N LEU A 255 25.52 -38.22 25.40
CA LEU A 255 25.14 -37.80 26.74
C LEU A 255 26.30 -38.07 27.70
N SER A 256 26.67 -37.11 28.55
CA SER A 256 27.69 -37.30 29.59
C SER A 256 27.26 -36.65 30.90
N PHE A 257 27.57 -37.34 32.01
CA PHE A 257 27.40 -36.85 33.38
C PHE A 257 28.73 -36.69 34.11
N LYS A 258 29.87 -36.63 33.40
CA LYS A 258 31.20 -36.61 34.02
C LYS A 258 31.44 -35.38 34.91
N ASP A 259 31.11 -34.19 34.41
CA ASP A 259 31.25 -32.92 35.15
C ASP A 259 29.90 -32.25 35.37
N LYS A 260 29.16 -32.04 34.29
CA LYS A 260 27.79 -31.48 34.23
C LYS A 260 27.00 -32.22 33.16
N PHE A 261 25.68 -32.09 33.17
CA PHE A 261 24.83 -32.62 32.11
C PHE A 261 25.23 -32.03 30.76
N ASP A 262 25.80 -32.87 29.90
CA ASP A 262 26.17 -32.55 28.54
C ASP A 262 25.38 -33.41 27.56
N LEU A 263 24.63 -32.76 26.67
CA LEU A 263 23.83 -33.40 25.65
C LEU A 263 24.15 -32.77 24.30
N SER A 264 24.55 -33.61 23.35
CA SER A 264 24.57 -33.25 21.94
C SER A 264 23.71 -34.20 21.12
N ILE A 265 23.03 -33.64 20.13
CA ILE A 265 22.24 -34.37 19.13
C ILE A 265 22.88 -34.10 17.77
N GLN A 266 23.10 -35.16 16.99
CA GLN A 266 23.72 -35.11 15.68
C GLN A 266 22.77 -35.71 14.64
N ASP A 267 22.78 -35.13 13.44
CA ASP A 267 22.02 -35.61 12.27
C ASP A 267 20.55 -35.95 12.56
N LEU A 268 19.86 -35.12 13.36
CA LEU A 268 18.44 -35.32 13.61
C LEU A 268 17.64 -35.03 12.34
N ASN A 269 16.97 -36.07 11.85
CA ASN A 269 16.06 -36.04 10.73
C ASN A 269 14.66 -36.39 11.23
N LEU A 270 13.72 -35.48 11.04
CA LEU A 270 12.31 -35.63 11.41
C LEU A 270 11.46 -35.53 10.15
N ASN A 271 10.51 -36.44 9.99
CA ASN A 271 9.57 -36.44 8.89
C ASN A 271 8.17 -36.76 9.42
N ILE A 272 7.25 -35.81 9.32
CA ILE A 272 5.85 -35.97 9.73
C ILE A 272 4.98 -35.86 8.48
N LYS A 273 4.18 -36.89 8.21
CA LYS A 273 3.25 -36.95 7.07
C LYS A 273 1.81 -36.93 7.53
N ASP A 274 0.97 -36.25 6.75
CA ASP A 274 -0.48 -36.18 6.88
C ASP A 274 -0.94 -35.81 8.31
N PHE A 275 -0.30 -34.80 8.90
CA PHE A 275 -0.62 -34.31 10.23
C PHE A 275 -1.96 -33.59 10.23
N GLU A 276 -2.79 -33.91 11.20
CA GLU A 276 -4.05 -33.22 11.45
C GLU A 276 -4.36 -33.22 12.94
N LEU A 277 -4.50 -32.02 13.50
CA LEU A 277 -4.89 -31.77 14.88
C LEU A 277 -6.38 -31.41 14.94
N ILE A 278 -7.14 -32.15 15.74
CA ILE A 278 -8.59 -32.07 15.85
C ILE A 278 -8.96 -31.64 17.26
N GLN A 279 -9.78 -30.59 17.39
CA GLN A 279 -10.37 -30.18 18.66
C GLN A 279 -11.88 -30.03 18.46
N GLU A 280 -12.69 -30.60 19.35
CA GLU A 280 -14.17 -30.53 19.26
C GLU A 280 -14.72 -30.92 17.88
N LYS A 281 -14.14 -31.96 17.25
CA LYS A 281 -14.46 -32.45 15.89
C LYS A 281 -14.10 -31.50 14.74
N ASN A 282 -13.41 -30.40 15.01
CA ASN A 282 -12.92 -29.46 13.99
C ASN A 282 -11.41 -29.60 13.78
N SER A 283 -10.98 -29.59 12.52
CA SER A 283 -9.57 -29.56 12.13
C SER A 283 -9.01 -28.15 12.37
N LEU A 284 -8.05 -28.01 13.28
CA LEU A 284 -7.45 -26.70 13.66
C LEU A 284 -6.17 -26.41 12.89
N ILE A 285 -5.32 -27.43 12.77
CA ILE A 285 -4.03 -27.37 12.10
C ILE A 285 -3.88 -28.68 11.31
N SER A 286 -3.65 -28.60 10.02
CA SER A 286 -3.26 -29.75 9.21
C SER A 286 -2.14 -29.40 8.24
N PHE A 287 -1.30 -30.36 7.90
CA PHE A 287 -0.28 -30.23 6.85
C PHE A 287 0.04 -31.59 6.23
N LYS A 288 0.46 -31.61 4.96
CA LYS A 288 0.76 -32.86 4.25
C LYS A 288 2.13 -33.42 4.63
N ASN A 289 3.13 -32.56 4.73
CA ASN A 289 4.49 -32.98 5.01
C ASN A 289 5.24 -31.89 5.81
N PHE A 290 5.91 -32.29 6.87
CA PHE A 290 6.84 -31.46 7.63
C PHE A 290 8.15 -32.21 7.81
N THR A 291 9.25 -31.64 7.35
CA THR A 291 10.58 -32.26 7.44
C THR A 291 11.58 -31.32 8.07
N ILE A 292 12.42 -31.86 8.93
CA ILE A 292 13.66 -31.23 9.41
C ILE A 292 14.78 -32.17 8.98
N ASN A 293 15.74 -31.66 8.20
CA ASN A 293 16.90 -32.43 7.77
C ASN A 293 18.14 -31.96 8.53
N SER A 294 18.91 -32.92 9.04
CA SER A 294 20.21 -32.71 9.69
C SER A 294 20.22 -31.57 10.72
N LEU A 295 19.45 -31.73 11.80
CA LEU A 295 19.55 -30.85 12.97
C LEU A 295 20.66 -31.33 13.91
N PHE A 296 21.55 -30.41 14.24
CA PHE A 296 22.56 -30.53 15.28
C PHE A 296 22.15 -29.65 16.46
N LEU A 297 22.30 -30.17 17.68
CA LEU A 297 22.07 -29.43 18.93
C LEU A 297 23.23 -29.70 19.88
N ASP A 298 23.78 -28.64 20.47
CA ASP A 298 24.74 -28.70 21.57
C ASP A 298 24.15 -27.93 22.76
N TYR A 299 23.72 -28.66 23.79
CA TYR A 299 23.00 -28.08 24.92
C TYR A 299 23.90 -27.14 25.74
N LEU A 300 25.15 -27.51 25.98
CA LEU A 300 26.09 -26.71 26.77
C LEU A 300 26.48 -25.41 26.06
N LYS A 301 26.68 -25.47 24.74
CA LYS A 301 26.95 -24.27 23.93
C LYS A 301 25.68 -23.50 23.56
N GLN A 302 24.50 -24.06 23.83
CA GLN A 302 23.20 -23.57 23.41
C GLN A 302 23.16 -23.24 21.91
N GLU A 303 23.67 -24.18 21.10
CA GLU A 303 23.80 -24.02 19.66
C GLU A 303 22.88 -25.01 18.95
N ILE A 304 22.15 -24.51 17.94
CA ILE A 304 21.29 -25.32 17.08
C ILE A 304 21.65 -24.99 15.64
N ASN A 305 22.06 -26.00 14.87
CA ASN A 305 22.34 -25.87 13.44
C ASN A 305 21.37 -26.76 12.67
N ILE A 306 20.70 -26.23 11.64
CA ILE A 306 19.66 -26.93 10.88
C ILE A 306 19.93 -26.75 9.38
N ASP A 307 20.00 -27.86 8.65
CA ASP A 307 20.27 -27.83 7.21
C ASP A 307 19.06 -27.37 6.39
N SER A 308 17.89 -27.95 6.65
CA SER A 308 16.65 -27.49 6.01
C SER A 308 15.39 -27.81 6.82
N ILE A 309 14.40 -26.92 6.74
CA ILE A 309 13.03 -27.17 7.22
C ILE A 309 12.08 -27.05 6.02
N ASN A 310 11.23 -28.04 5.79
CA ASN A 310 10.18 -27.95 4.76
C ASN A 310 8.79 -28.21 5.34
N LEU A 311 7.82 -27.38 4.96
CA LEU A 311 6.42 -27.50 5.33
C LEU A 311 5.55 -27.37 4.07
N ASP A 312 4.72 -28.38 3.79
CA ASP A 312 3.81 -28.40 2.63
C ASP A 312 2.35 -28.48 3.07
N LYS A 313 1.51 -27.66 2.42
CA LYS A 313 0.05 -27.63 2.56
C LYS A 313 -0.46 -27.40 3.99
N LEU A 314 0.21 -26.53 4.75
CA LEU A 314 -0.31 -26.08 6.05
C LEU A 314 -1.68 -25.42 5.86
N LYS A 315 -2.68 -25.85 6.62
CA LYS A 315 -3.98 -25.20 6.78
C LYS A 315 -4.22 -24.95 8.25
N THR A 316 -4.56 -23.71 8.62
CA THR A 316 -4.93 -23.41 10.00
C THR A 316 -5.96 -22.30 10.12
N ASN A 317 -6.79 -22.40 11.14
CA ASN A 317 -7.77 -21.38 11.53
C ASN A 317 -7.42 -20.86 12.94
N ILE A 318 -7.00 -19.61 13.01
CA ILE A 318 -6.63 -18.91 14.23
C ILE A 318 -7.76 -17.95 14.60
N ILE A 319 -8.31 -18.09 15.80
CA ILE A 319 -9.42 -17.26 16.27
C ILE A 319 -9.00 -16.61 17.58
N SER A 320 -8.97 -15.27 17.60
CA SER A 320 -8.83 -14.48 18.82
C SER A 320 -10.21 -14.13 19.35
N SER A 321 -10.50 -14.54 20.58
CA SER A 321 -11.76 -14.26 21.27
C SER A 321 -11.92 -12.78 21.61
N LYS A 322 -13.10 -12.40 22.14
CA LYS A 322 -13.34 -11.02 22.63
C LYS A 322 -12.43 -10.64 23.81
N ASP A 323 -11.96 -11.64 24.55
CA ASP A 323 -11.08 -11.52 25.71
C ASP A 323 -9.59 -11.68 25.32
N GLU A 324 -9.27 -11.60 24.01
CA GLU A 324 -7.90 -11.71 23.46
C GLU A 324 -7.24 -13.08 23.69
N VAL A 325 -8.03 -14.11 24.01
CA VAL A 325 -7.56 -15.49 24.09
C VAL A 325 -7.60 -16.11 22.70
N ILE A 326 -6.47 -16.66 22.26
CA ILE A 326 -6.35 -17.35 20.96
C ILE A 326 -6.75 -18.81 21.13
N ASN A 327 -7.56 -19.37 20.24
CA ASN A 327 -7.98 -20.77 20.29
C ASN A 327 -6.80 -21.77 20.42
N LEU A 328 -5.65 -21.49 19.82
CA LEU A 328 -4.45 -22.33 19.94
C LEU A 328 -3.86 -22.40 21.35
N THR A 329 -4.18 -21.44 22.25
CA THR A 329 -3.72 -21.50 23.65
C THR A 329 -4.58 -22.39 24.53
N THR A 330 -5.73 -22.86 24.06
CA THR A 330 -6.63 -23.77 24.80
C THR A 330 -6.34 -25.24 24.54
N LEU A 331 -5.31 -25.56 23.75
CA LEU A 331 -4.89 -26.94 23.43
C LEU A 331 -4.35 -27.69 24.66
N ILE A 332 -3.87 -26.96 25.66
CA ILE A 332 -3.36 -27.52 26.91
C ILE A 332 -4.32 -27.08 28.03
N ASN A 333 -4.80 -28.05 28.81
CA ASN A 333 -5.57 -27.77 30.01
C ASN A 333 -4.62 -27.17 31.05
N GLN A 334 -4.78 -25.89 31.37
CA GLN A 334 -4.04 -25.28 32.47
C GLN A 334 -4.58 -25.82 33.79
N ASP A 335 -3.77 -26.61 34.51
CA ASP A 335 -4.00 -26.84 35.93
C ASP A 335 -3.78 -25.52 36.66
N ASN A 336 -4.87 -24.93 37.17
CA ASN A 336 -4.86 -23.74 38.04
C ASN A 336 -4.32 -24.07 39.44
N SER A 337 -3.27 -24.90 39.56
CA SER A 337 -2.48 -24.97 40.77
C SER A 337 -1.61 -23.72 40.84
N LYS A 338 -2.07 -22.71 41.58
CA LYS A 338 -1.26 -21.55 42.00
C LYS A 338 0.03 -22.07 42.66
N GLN A 339 1.13 -22.05 41.92
CA GLN A 339 2.46 -21.96 42.49
C GLN A 339 3.11 -20.69 41.93
N GLU A 340 2.96 -19.61 42.69
CA GLU A 340 3.91 -18.50 42.65
C GLU A 340 5.27 -19.02 43.10
N ASN A 341 6.09 -19.46 42.14
CA ASN A 341 7.51 -19.59 42.36
C ASN A 341 8.18 -18.33 41.81
N LYS A 342 8.46 -17.37 42.72
CA LYS A 342 9.56 -16.40 42.54
C LYS A 342 10.86 -17.19 42.46
N LYS A 343 11.20 -17.71 41.28
CA LYS A 343 12.54 -18.14 40.96
C LYS A 343 13.30 -16.94 40.44
N THR A 344 14.32 -16.55 41.18
CA THR A 344 15.47 -15.77 40.72
C THR A 344 15.83 -16.25 39.32
N GLN A 345 15.55 -15.44 38.30
CA GLN A 345 15.95 -15.74 36.92
C GLN A 345 17.48 -15.64 36.88
N GLU A 346 18.17 -16.77 37.06
CA GLU A 346 19.54 -16.88 36.59
C GLU A 346 19.55 -16.48 35.11
N LYS A 347 20.44 -15.55 34.76
CA LYS A 347 20.71 -15.13 33.38
C LYS A 347 21.16 -16.36 32.59
N GLN A 348 20.23 -17.09 31.98
CA GLN A 348 20.56 -18.09 30.99
C GLN A 348 21.13 -17.40 29.76
N ASN A 349 22.22 -17.96 29.22
CA ASN A 349 22.78 -17.52 27.96
C ASN A 349 21.74 -17.71 26.83
N PRO A 350 21.74 -16.86 25.80
CA PRO A 350 20.79 -16.96 24.69
C PRO A 350 21.19 -18.08 23.72
N TRP A 351 20.19 -18.79 23.18
CA TRP A 351 20.39 -19.79 22.14
C TRP A 351 20.87 -19.17 20.82
N ASN A 352 21.88 -19.79 20.22
CA ASN A 352 22.35 -19.49 18.88
C ASN A 352 21.73 -20.49 17.88
N ILE A 353 21.09 -19.98 16.83
CA ILE A 353 20.41 -20.81 15.83
C ILE A 353 20.96 -20.48 14.44
N ASP A 354 21.45 -21.46 13.69
CA ASP A 354 21.82 -21.34 12.28
C ASP A 354 20.92 -22.26 11.45
N LEU A 355 20.17 -21.68 10.51
CA LEU A 355 19.25 -22.39 9.63
C LEU A 355 19.64 -22.09 8.19
N ARG A 356 20.19 -23.10 7.49
CA ARG A 356 20.70 -22.94 6.13
C ARG A 356 19.56 -22.65 5.14
N SER A 357 18.41 -23.32 5.26
CA SER A 357 17.25 -23.06 4.42
C SER A 357 15.91 -23.41 5.08
N ALA A 358 14.84 -22.71 4.72
CA ALA A 358 13.48 -23.14 5.03
C ALA A 358 12.54 -22.87 3.85
N ASN A 359 11.63 -23.81 3.60
CA ASN A 359 10.63 -23.73 2.55
C ASN A 359 9.24 -24.07 3.10
N ILE A 360 8.31 -23.12 3.00
CA ILE A 360 6.91 -23.27 3.35
C ILE A 360 6.13 -23.09 2.06
N SER A 361 5.29 -24.05 1.70
CA SER A 361 4.60 -24.06 0.41
C SER A 361 3.13 -24.44 0.54
N ASN A 362 2.31 -23.88 -0.36
CA ASN A 362 0.88 -24.15 -0.46
C ASN A 362 0.10 -23.90 0.85
N THR A 363 0.52 -22.91 1.63
CA THR A 363 -0.03 -22.66 2.96
C THR A 363 -1.28 -21.79 2.92
N ASN A 364 -2.32 -22.19 3.64
CA ASN A 364 -3.53 -21.43 3.86
C ASN A 364 -3.71 -21.10 5.35
N ILE A 365 -3.90 -19.82 5.68
CA ILE A 365 -4.07 -19.36 7.06
C ILE A 365 -5.31 -18.48 7.10
N ASN A 366 -6.29 -18.85 7.92
CA ASN A 366 -7.38 -17.97 8.27
C ASN A 366 -7.15 -17.44 9.68
N TYR A 367 -7.29 -16.14 9.85
CA TYR A 367 -7.26 -15.47 11.14
C TYR A 367 -8.51 -14.63 11.32
N GLU A 368 -9.16 -14.75 12.46
CA GLU A 368 -10.32 -13.93 12.84
C GLU A 368 -10.16 -13.40 14.26
N ASP A 369 -10.31 -12.10 14.42
CA ASP A 369 -10.36 -11.44 15.72
C ASP A 369 -11.77 -10.94 15.97
N LEU A 370 -12.44 -11.54 16.96
CA LEU A 370 -13.83 -11.26 17.29
C LEU A 370 -14.02 -9.91 17.99
N LYS A 371 -12.97 -9.33 18.59
CA LYS A 371 -13.00 -8.01 19.25
C LYS A 371 -12.90 -6.89 18.22
N THR A 372 -11.90 -6.96 17.35
CA THR A 372 -11.65 -5.93 16.33
C THR A 372 -12.48 -6.15 15.06
N THR A 373 -13.09 -7.33 14.89
CA THR A 373 -13.77 -7.79 13.67
C THR A 373 -12.84 -7.89 12.45
N ASN A 374 -11.53 -7.99 12.69
CA ASN A 374 -10.54 -8.23 11.66
C ASN A 374 -10.62 -9.68 11.20
N LYS A 375 -10.74 -9.90 9.89
CA LYS A 375 -10.58 -11.20 9.24
C LYS A 375 -9.43 -11.12 8.26
N LEU A 376 -8.57 -12.13 8.26
CA LEU A 376 -7.46 -12.29 7.33
C LEU A 376 -7.50 -13.71 6.78
N ASN A 377 -7.64 -13.85 5.46
CA ASN A 377 -7.47 -15.11 4.75
C ASN A 377 -6.22 -14.99 3.87
N LEU A 378 -5.27 -15.88 4.10
CA LEU A 378 -4.07 -16.10 3.30
C LEU A 378 -4.23 -17.43 2.57
N GLU A 379 -4.14 -17.42 1.24
CA GLU A 379 -4.19 -18.63 0.41
C GLU A 379 -2.91 -18.79 -0.43
N ASN A 380 -2.48 -20.04 -0.61
CA ASN A 380 -1.33 -20.43 -1.44
C ASN A 380 -0.04 -19.69 -1.09
N LEU A 381 0.18 -19.43 0.20
CA LEU A 381 1.40 -18.82 0.70
C LEU A 381 2.60 -19.74 0.41
N ALA A 382 3.57 -19.22 -0.34
CA ALA A 382 4.87 -19.84 -0.53
C ALA A 382 5.98 -18.90 -0.01
N LEU A 383 6.73 -19.36 0.99
CA LEU A 383 7.79 -18.63 1.68
C LEU A 383 9.08 -19.45 1.64
N THR A 384 10.18 -18.80 1.27
CA THR A 384 11.52 -19.39 1.30
C THR A 384 12.49 -18.48 2.03
N PHE A 385 13.34 -19.06 2.87
CA PHE A 385 14.39 -18.36 3.61
C PHE A 385 15.72 -19.07 3.38
N GLU A 386 16.82 -18.33 3.24
CA GLU A 386 18.17 -18.90 3.19
C GLU A 386 19.11 -18.21 4.18
N LYS A 387 19.92 -19.02 4.85
CA LYS A 387 20.94 -18.62 5.84
C LYS A 387 20.37 -17.67 6.89
N PHE A 388 19.35 -18.14 7.61
CA PHE A 388 18.85 -17.47 8.80
C PHE A 388 19.79 -17.76 9.97
N LYS A 389 20.15 -16.73 10.74
CA LYS A 389 21.00 -16.87 11.91
C LYS A 389 20.49 -16.02 13.06
N LEU A 390 20.27 -16.62 14.22
CA LEU A 390 20.01 -15.95 15.49
C LEU A 390 21.29 -16.04 16.33
N LYS A 391 21.90 -14.91 16.68
CA LYS A 391 23.10 -14.87 17.52
C LYS A 391 23.02 -13.69 18.48
N ASN A 392 23.11 -13.93 19.79
CA ASN A 392 23.00 -12.89 20.82
C ASN A 392 21.74 -12.00 20.65
N ASN A 393 20.58 -12.62 20.36
CA ASN A 393 19.30 -11.94 20.05
C ASN A 393 19.29 -11.08 18.78
N ASN A 394 20.37 -11.09 17.99
CA ASN A 394 20.41 -10.47 16.68
C ASN A 394 19.99 -11.47 15.61
N ILE A 395 19.22 -11.00 14.64
CA ILE A 395 18.72 -11.81 13.53
C ILE A 395 19.48 -11.42 12.27
N PHE A 396 19.95 -12.40 11.52
CA PHE A 396 20.56 -12.25 10.20
C PHE A 396 19.86 -13.18 9.22
N LEU A 397 19.61 -12.70 8.00
CA LEU A 397 18.93 -13.47 6.98
C LEU A 397 19.48 -13.06 5.61
N LYS A 398 20.09 -14.00 4.88
CA LYS A 398 20.68 -13.67 3.57
C LYS A 398 19.61 -13.41 2.51
N THR A 399 18.60 -14.26 2.41
CA THR A 399 17.47 -14.04 1.49
C THR A 399 16.16 -14.52 2.08
N ALA A 400 15.09 -13.78 1.78
CA ALA A 400 13.71 -14.21 1.99
C ALA A 400 12.93 -13.97 0.70
N SER A 401 12.12 -14.93 0.28
CA SER A 401 11.16 -14.73 -0.82
C SER A 401 9.77 -15.21 -0.43
N LEU A 402 8.80 -14.35 -0.67
CA LEU A 402 7.37 -14.61 -0.63
C LEU A 402 6.86 -14.64 -2.07
N LYS A 403 6.18 -15.71 -2.47
CA LYS A 403 5.69 -15.89 -3.84
C LYS A 403 4.19 -16.14 -3.86
N GLU A 404 3.53 -15.28 -4.61
CA GLU A 404 2.13 -15.37 -5.06
C GLU A 404 1.03 -15.68 -4.03
N PRO A 405 1.08 -15.22 -2.75
CA PRO A 405 -0.06 -15.39 -1.87
C PRO A 405 -1.27 -14.59 -2.39
N LYS A 406 -2.46 -15.12 -2.12
CA LYS A 406 -3.68 -14.32 -2.08
C LYS A 406 -3.93 -13.90 -0.64
N VAL A 407 -4.06 -12.61 -0.40
CA VAL A 407 -4.34 -12.05 0.94
C VAL A 407 -5.64 -11.28 0.86
N ASN A 408 -6.62 -11.70 1.63
CA ASN A 408 -7.90 -11.01 1.79
C ASN A 408 -8.02 -10.60 3.24
N PHE A 409 -7.97 -9.29 3.50
CA PHE A 409 -8.20 -8.73 4.81
C PHE A 409 -9.48 -7.89 4.81
N GLU A 410 -10.30 -8.05 5.84
CA GLU A 410 -11.54 -7.32 6.04
C GLU A 410 -11.65 -6.84 7.48
N ASN A 411 -12.02 -5.58 7.68
CA ASN A 411 -12.51 -5.07 8.95
C ASN A 411 -13.94 -4.55 8.76
N LYS A 412 -14.91 -5.22 9.38
CA LYS A 412 -16.34 -4.89 9.23
C LYS A 412 -16.72 -3.57 9.90
N LYS A 413 -16.15 -3.27 11.09
CA LYS A 413 -16.39 -2.00 11.80
C LYS A 413 -15.88 -0.80 11.00
N GLU A 414 -14.75 -0.96 10.32
CA GLU A 414 -14.12 0.09 9.53
C GLU A 414 -14.49 0.08 8.05
N LYS A 415 -15.28 -0.90 7.59
CA LYS A 415 -15.59 -1.11 6.16
C LYS A 415 -14.33 -1.08 5.28
N LEU A 416 -13.22 -1.58 5.82
CA LEU A 416 -11.92 -1.62 5.15
C LEU A 416 -11.73 -3.01 4.56
N GLY A 417 -11.50 -3.09 3.26
CA GLY A 417 -11.19 -4.33 2.55
C GLY A 417 -9.88 -4.19 1.80
N ILE A 418 -8.97 -5.14 1.99
CA ILE A 418 -7.68 -5.20 1.30
C ILE A 418 -7.60 -6.55 0.60
N ASN A 419 -7.49 -6.55 -0.73
CA ASN A 419 -7.33 -7.76 -1.52
C ASN A 419 -6.02 -7.69 -2.32
N ILE A 420 -5.16 -8.69 -2.13
CA ILE A 420 -3.78 -8.75 -2.62
C ILE A 420 -3.62 -10.08 -3.35
N ASN A 421 -3.52 -10.07 -4.68
CA ASN A 421 -3.29 -11.28 -5.50
C ASN A 421 -1.95 -11.26 -6.23
N ASN A 422 -1.20 -12.37 -6.24
CA ASN A 422 0.11 -12.48 -6.91
C ASN A 422 1.15 -11.47 -6.37
N LEU A 423 1.41 -11.53 -5.07
CA LEU A 423 2.49 -10.75 -4.43
C LEU A 423 3.82 -11.48 -4.53
N ASN A 424 4.82 -10.91 -5.19
CA ASN A 424 6.19 -11.41 -5.13
C ASN A 424 7.02 -10.41 -4.33
N LEU A 425 7.59 -10.85 -3.20
CA LEU A 425 8.48 -10.04 -2.37
C LEU A 425 9.78 -10.80 -2.20
N HIS A 426 10.89 -10.18 -2.57
CA HIS A 426 12.23 -10.73 -2.43
C HIS A 426 13.10 -9.76 -1.62
N ILE A 427 13.60 -10.23 -0.48
CA ILE A 427 14.47 -9.50 0.44
C ILE A 427 15.88 -10.08 0.36
N LYS A 428 16.91 -9.22 0.33
CA LYS A 428 18.33 -9.60 0.43
C LYS A 428 18.99 -8.91 1.63
N ASN A 429 19.76 -9.69 2.37
CA ASN A 429 20.57 -9.28 3.51
C ASN A 429 19.78 -8.46 4.53
N LEU A 430 18.86 -9.11 5.23
CA LEU A 430 18.21 -8.53 6.39
C LEU A 430 19.07 -8.77 7.63
N SER A 431 19.32 -7.73 8.41
CA SER A 431 19.82 -7.85 9.78
C SER A 431 18.94 -7.05 10.75
N LYS A 432 18.76 -7.58 11.95
CA LYS A 432 18.10 -6.90 13.06
C LYS A 432 18.98 -7.02 14.30
N GLU A 433 19.60 -5.92 14.68
CA GLU A 433 20.51 -5.80 15.81
C GLU A 433 19.93 -4.81 16.81
N LYS A 434 19.48 -5.29 17.97
CA LYS A 434 18.69 -4.49 18.93
C LYS A 434 17.44 -3.89 18.26
N GLU A 435 17.36 -2.55 18.16
CA GLU A 435 16.29 -1.82 17.46
C GLU A 435 16.64 -1.48 16.00
N LYS A 436 17.90 -1.68 15.60
CA LYS A 436 18.36 -1.41 14.23
C LYS A 436 17.93 -2.55 13.31
N ILE A 437 17.16 -2.23 12.28
CA ILE A 437 16.83 -3.12 11.16
C ILE A 437 17.54 -2.57 9.92
N GLN A 438 18.23 -3.43 9.19
CA GLN A 438 18.89 -3.09 7.94
C GLN A 438 18.52 -4.13 6.88
N ILE A 439 18.22 -3.68 5.67
CA ILE A 439 17.91 -4.54 4.52
C ILE A 439 18.57 -3.93 3.27
N ASP A 440 19.47 -4.67 2.63
CA ASP A 440 20.21 -4.16 1.47
C ASP A 440 19.30 -4.00 0.24
N THR A 441 18.39 -4.94 0.00
CA THR A 441 17.48 -4.87 -1.15
C THR A 441 16.11 -5.45 -0.81
N ILE A 442 15.06 -4.72 -1.17
CA ILE A 442 13.67 -5.18 -1.15
C ILE A 442 13.13 -5.02 -2.57
N ASN A 443 12.80 -6.13 -3.22
CA ASN A 443 12.12 -6.12 -4.51
C ASN A 443 10.69 -6.60 -4.30
N LEU A 444 9.75 -5.79 -4.73
CA LEU A 444 8.33 -6.03 -4.65
C LEU A 444 7.77 -5.99 -6.06
N ASP A 445 7.28 -7.13 -6.55
CA ASP A 445 6.52 -7.23 -7.79
C ASP A 445 5.08 -7.60 -7.44
N LYS A 446 4.14 -6.76 -7.87
CA LYS A 446 2.73 -6.93 -7.61
C LYS A 446 1.90 -6.64 -8.86
N LYS A 447 1.15 -7.64 -9.33
CA LYS A 447 0.25 -7.48 -10.48
C LYS A 447 -0.93 -6.55 -10.21
N SER A 448 -1.59 -6.66 -9.05
CA SER A 448 -2.74 -5.80 -8.72
C SER A 448 -2.96 -5.67 -7.23
N LEU A 449 -3.17 -4.45 -6.76
CA LEU A 449 -3.60 -4.15 -5.40
C LEU A 449 -4.81 -3.20 -5.46
N PHE A 450 -5.89 -3.65 -4.82
CA PHE A 450 -7.16 -2.94 -4.76
C PHE A 450 -7.38 -2.44 -3.34
N LEU A 451 -7.56 -1.12 -3.20
CA LEU A 451 -7.87 -0.46 -1.96
C LEU A 451 -9.20 0.29 -2.14
N SER A 452 -10.15 0.02 -1.25
CA SER A 452 -11.40 0.78 -1.15
C SER A 452 -11.56 1.30 0.28
N ASP A 453 -11.86 2.58 0.42
CA ASP A 453 -12.09 3.23 1.72
C ASP A 453 -13.58 3.46 2.03
N LYS A 454 -13.87 3.97 3.25
CA LYS A 454 -15.22 4.34 3.69
C LYS A 454 -15.91 5.40 2.82
N LEU A 455 -15.14 6.23 2.11
CA LEU A 455 -15.64 7.29 1.23
C LEU A 455 -15.94 6.77 -0.19
N LYS A 456 -15.82 5.45 -0.42
CA LYS A 456 -15.93 4.81 -1.74
C LYS A 456 -14.88 5.31 -2.74
N ASN A 457 -13.78 5.90 -2.27
CA ASN A 457 -12.66 6.21 -3.13
C ASN A 457 -12.05 4.88 -3.58
N GLN A 458 -11.90 4.70 -4.90
CA GLN A 458 -11.28 3.51 -5.46
C GLN A 458 -9.87 3.87 -5.91
N ILE A 459 -8.87 3.34 -5.20
CA ILE A 459 -7.47 3.37 -5.64
C ILE A 459 -7.16 1.98 -6.17
N ILE A 460 -7.03 1.90 -7.48
CA ILE A 460 -6.66 0.66 -8.16
C ILE A 460 -5.22 0.81 -8.60
N THR A 461 -4.35 -0.05 -8.09
CA THR A 461 -2.97 -0.12 -8.54
C THR A 461 -2.72 -1.44 -9.24
N LYS A 462 -2.03 -1.40 -10.38
CA LYS A 462 -1.57 -2.59 -11.11
C LYS A 462 -0.10 -2.46 -11.46
N ASN A 463 0.59 -3.59 -11.63
CA ASN A 463 1.97 -3.68 -12.10
C ASN A 463 2.96 -2.84 -11.28
N ILE A 464 2.92 -2.96 -9.94
CA ILE A 464 3.91 -2.32 -9.08
C ILE A 464 5.18 -3.18 -9.10
N ASP A 465 6.20 -2.75 -9.84
CA ASP A 465 7.59 -3.24 -9.73
C ASP A 465 8.40 -2.20 -8.95
N LEU A 466 8.53 -2.40 -7.64
CA LEU A 466 9.24 -1.54 -6.71
C LEU A 466 10.54 -2.21 -6.26
N SER A 467 11.66 -1.54 -6.47
CA SER A 467 12.97 -1.93 -5.94
C SER A 467 13.44 -0.86 -4.95
N ILE A 468 13.68 -1.26 -3.70
CA ILE A 468 14.26 -0.42 -2.63
C ILE A 468 15.67 -0.93 -2.35
N LYS A 469 16.63 -0.01 -2.25
CA LYS A 469 18.01 -0.30 -1.88
C LYS A 469 18.33 0.38 -0.54
N ASN A 470 19.00 -0.37 0.35
CA ASN A 470 19.49 0.07 1.66
C ASN A 470 18.38 0.72 2.50
N PHE A 471 17.40 -0.10 2.87
CA PHE A 471 16.44 0.25 3.91
C PHE A 471 17.10 0.10 5.28
N ASN A 472 17.02 1.14 6.11
CA ASN A 472 17.42 1.07 7.51
C ASN A 472 16.33 1.67 8.40
N PHE A 473 16.11 1.06 9.54
CA PHE A 473 15.29 1.61 10.61
C PHE A 473 16.09 1.54 11.91
N ASN A 474 16.33 2.67 12.56
CA ASN A 474 17.06 2.72 13.83
C ASN A 474 16.59 3.90 14.66
N ASN A 475 16.31 3.71 15.96
CA ASN A 475 15.89 4.78 16.88
C ASN A 475 14.80 5.69 16.28
N LYS A 476 13.70 5.13 15.78
CA LYS A 476 12.59 5.84 15.13
C LYS A 476 12.97 6.61 13.85
N THR A 477 14.13 6.36 13.27
CA THR A 477 14.55 6.92 11.99
C THR A 477 14.49 5.85 10.92
N LEU A 478 13.62 6.04 9.93
CA LEU A 478 13.53 5.25 8.71
C LEU A 478 14.37 5.94 7.63
N SER A 479 15.33 5.23 7.05
CA SER A 479 16.10 5.72 5.91
C SER A 479 16.07 4.73 4.75
N ILE A 480 15.99 5.26 3.53
CA ILE A 480 16.03 4.51 2.27
C ILE A 480 16.97 5.26 1.32
N GLU A 481 18.09 4.65 0.94
CA GLU A 481 19.07 5.27 0.03
C GLU A 481 18.48 5.50 -1.35
N LYS A 482 17.73 4.53 -1.90
CA LYS A 482 17.22 4.64 -3.26
C LYS A 482 16.01 3.75 -3.48
N SER A 483 15.06 4.27 -4.24
CA SER A 483 13.89 3.53 -4.68
C SER A 483 13.65 3.71 -6.17
N ILE A 484 13.18 2.66 -6.83
CA ILE A 484 12.78 2.67 -8.24
C ILE A 484 11.42 1.99 -8.35
N LEU A 485 10.44 2.69 -8.93
CA LEU A 485 9.12 2.17 -9.25
C LEU A 485 8.95 2.11 -10.78
N LYS A 486 8.70 0.93 -11.35
CA LYS A 486 8.56 0.72 -12.79
C LYS A 486 7.16 0.27 -13.16
N ASN A 487 6.67 0.83 -14.27
CA ASN A 487 5.39 0.48 -14.90
C ASN A 487 4.15 0.52 -13.99
N PRO A 488 4.07 1.33 -12.91
CA PRO A 488 2.88 1.32 -12.08
C PRO A 488 1.71 1.88 -12.87
N TYR A 489 0.57 1.21 -12.84
CA TYR A 489 -0.71 1.76 -13.23
C TYR A 489 -1.47 2.15 -11.98
N ILE A 490 -1.83 3.42 -11.85
CA ILE A 490 -2.57 3.95 -10.71
C ILE A 490 -3.85 4.57 -11.28
N SER A 491 -5.01 4.09 -10.84
CA SER A 491 -6.29 4.70 -11.16
C SER A 491 -6.91 5.28 -9.91
N ILE A 492 -7.25 6.56 -9.97
CA ILE A 492 -7.94 7.29 -8.93
C ILE A 492 -9.33 7.65 -9.47
N ILE A 493 -10.38 7.18 -8.79
CA ILE A 493 -11.76 7.45 -9.17
C ILE A 493 -12.44 8.18 -8.01
N LEU A 494 -12.84 9.43 -8.25
CA LEU A 494 -13.67 10.19 -7.32
C LEU A 494 -15.14 9.86 -7.61
N PRO A 495 -15.86 9.20 -6.67
CA PRO A 495 -17.26 8.86 -6.88
C PRO A 495 -18.14 10.11 -6.87
N LYS A 496 -19.34 10.01 -7.49
CA LYS A 496 -20.38 11.04 -7.43
C LYS A 496 -20.80 11.21 -5.96
N LYS A 497 -20.54 12.38 -5.39
CA LYS A 497 -21.07 12.76 -4.09
C LYS A 497 -22.57 12.91 -4.23
N ASP A 498 -23.32 12.12 -3.47
CA ASP A 498 -24.74 12.43 -3.23
C ASP A 498 -24.79 13.86 -2.69
N LYS A 499 -25.74 14.70 -3.15
CA LYS A 499 -26.01 16.06 -2.62
C LYS A 499 -26.50 16.01 -1.15
N ALA A 500 -25.99 15.09 -0.33
CA ALA A 500 -26.30 14.93 1.07
C ALA A 500 -25.54 16.00 1.86
N LYS A 501 -26.29 17.01 2.31
CA LYS A 501 -26.02 17.95 3.41
C LYS A 501 -24.52 18.18 3.66
N GLU A 502 -24.00 19.28 3.12
CA GLU A 502 -22.91 19.98 3.77
C GLU A 502 -23.34 20.26 5.21
N VAL A 503 -22.89 19.41 6.12
CA VAL A 503 -22.90 19.71 7.54
C VAL A 503 -22.00 20.93 7.67
N LYS A 504 -22.62 22.09 7.90
CA LYS A 504 -21.94 23.26 8.47
C LYS A 504 -21.21 22.77 9.71
N LYS A 505 -19.93 22.46 9.57
CA LYS A 505 -19.04 22.23 10.71
C LYS A 505 -18.94 23.59 11.39
N VAL A 506 -19.71 23.73 12.46
CA VAL A 506 -19.46 24.74 13.50
C VAL A 506 -17.99 24.65 13.83
N VAL A 507 -17.26 25.73 13.55
CA VAL A 507 -15.87 25.92 13.93
C VAL A 507 -15.84 26.01 15.44
N ALA A 508 -15.80 24.87 16.11
CA ALA A 508 -15.44 24.79 17.51
C ALA A 508 -13.93 25.08 17.61
N LYS A 509 -13.61 26.33 17.94
CA LYS A 509 -12.34 26.71 18.57
C LYS A 509 -12.20 25.87 19.83
N ASN A 510 -11.44 24.79 19.75
CA ASN A 510 -10.69 24.18 20.85
C ASN A 510 -9.71 23.17 20.25
N SER A 511 -8.71 23.68 19.52
CA SER A 511 -7.50 22.91 19.27
C SER A 511 -6.65 23.02 20.54
N LYS A 512 -6.90 22.13 21.51
CA LYS A 512 -5.84 21.76 22.44
C LYS A 512 -4.79 21.10 21.56
N ASN A 513 -3.63 21.75 21.42
CA ASN A 513 -2.42 21.15 20.88
C ASN A 513 -2.14 19.88 21.68
N VAL A 514 -2.59 18.75 21.16
CA VAL A 514 -2.04 17.46 21.52
C VAL A 514 -0.69 17.42 20.82
N GLU A 515 0.35 17.84 21.54
CA GLU A 515 1.73 17.59 21.12
C GLU A 515 1.86 16.09 20.83
N THR A 516 1.92 15.75 19.55
CA THR A 516 2.24 14.42 19.07
C THR A 516 3.72 14.18 19.32
N LYS A 517 4.08 13.88 20.57
CA LYS A 517 5.45 13.64 21.07
C LYS A 517 6.14 12.38 20.51
N ASN A 518 5.66 11.81 19.41
CA ASN A 518 6.22 10.61 18.79
C ASN A 518 6.17 10.71 17.26
N SER A 519 6.86 11.69 16.69
CA SER A 519 7.05 11.76 15.23
C SER A 519 8.15 10.79 14.78
N LEU A 520 7.84 9.98 13.78
CA LEU A 520 8.79 9.12 13.08
C LEU A 520 9.70 10.00 12.21
N ASN A 521 11.03 9.85 12.33
CA ASN A 521 11.97 10.50 11.42
C ASN A 521 12.07 9.69 10.12
N MET A 522 12.05 10.35 8.97
CA MET A 522 12.09 9.70 7.66
C MET A 522 13.13 10.38 6.76
N GLN A 523 13.98 9.59 6.10
CA GLN A 523 15.01 10.00 5.13
C GLN A 523 14.92 9.10 3.89
N ILE A 524 14.15 9.49 2.88
CA ILE A 524 13.79 8.63 1.76
C ILE A 524 14.26 9.29 0.47
N GLY A 525 15.25 8.70 -0.21
CA GLY A 525 15.47 8.98 -1.63
C GLY A 525 16.93 9.10 -2.06
N PRO A 526 17.15 9.14 -3.39
CA PRO A 526 16.17 9.48 -4.43
C PRO A 526 15.14 8.39 -4.78
N PHE A 527 13.93 8.82 -5.18
CA PHE A 527 12.86 7.96 -5.68
C PHE A 527 12.66 8.16 -7.18
N ASN A 528 12.83 7.11 -7.98
CA ASN A 528 12.70 7.17 -9.43
C ASN A 528 11.43 6.46 -9.90
N ILE A 529 10.66 7.11 -10.77
CA ILE A 529 9.50 6.55 -11.44
C ILE A 529 9.86 6.31 -12.90
N LYS A 530 9.58 5.12 -13.41
CA LYS A 530 9.76 4.76 -14.82
C LYS A 530 8.47 4.27 -15.43
N ASN A 531 8.05 4.89 -16.53
CA ASN A 531 6.93 4.48 -17.36
C ASN A 531 5.61 4.25 -16.59
N ALA A 532 5.31 5.11 -15.63
CA ALA A 532 4.05 5.07 -14.89
C ALA A 532 2.87 5.49 -15.76
N SER A 533 1.69 4.97 -15.42
CA SER A 533 0.40 5.35 -15.99
C SER A 533 -0.54 5.76 -14.87
N LEU A 534 -1.04 6.98 -14.93
CA LEU A 534 -2.01 7.54 -13.98
C LEU A 534 -3.32 7.78 -14.74
N ASN A 535 -4.37 7.07 -14.34
CA ASN A 535 -5.73 7.35 -14.79
C ASN A 535 -6.46 8.11 -13.68
N PHE A 536 -7.03 9.26 -14.03
CA PHE A 536 -7.86 10.04 -13.11
C PHE A 536 -9.28 10.14 -13.67
N GLU A 537 -10.26 9.89 -12.83
CA GLU A 537 -11.68 9.98 -13.18
C GLU A 537 -12.45 10.72 -12.09
N ASP A 538 -13.16 11.78 -12.47
CA ASP A 538 -14.04 12.54 -11.58
C ASP A 538 -15.50 12.40 -12.00
N LYS A 539 -16.28 11.70 -11.18
CA LYS A 539 -17.72 11.46 -11.39
C LYS A 539 -18.61 12.50 -10.72
N ASN A 540 -18.05 13.57 -10.13
CA ASN A 540 -18.83 14.65 -9.50
C ASN A 540 -19.35 15.71 -10.48
N LEU A 541 -18.99 15.61 -11.75
CA LEU A 541 -19.41 16.54 -12.80
C LEU A 541 -20.68 16.04 -13.51
N PRO A 542 -21.46 16.92 -14.18
CA PRO A 542 -22.64 16.51 -14.95
C PRO A 542 -22.32 15.41 -15.97
N ILE A 543 -21.14 15.50 -16.59
CA ILE A 543 -20.53 14.49 -17.46
C ILE A 543 -19.22 14.07 -16.77
N PRO A 544 -18.89 12.78 -16.57
CA PRO A 544 -17.66 12.39 -15.89
C PRO A 544 -16.40 12.85 -16.64
N PHE A 545 -15.43 13.40 -15.92
CA PHE A 545 -14.12 13.71 -16.46
C PHE A 545 -13.20 12.50 -16.36
N LYS A 546 -12.45 12.22 -17.43
CA LYS A 546 -11.44 11.16 -17.45
C LYS A 546 -10.21 11.62 -18.21
N THR A 547 -9.02 11.39 -17.64
CA THR A 547 -7.75 11.66 -18.31
C THR A 547 -6.72 10.58 -17.95
N LEU A 548 -5.87 10.26 -18.92
CA LEU A 548 -4.78 9.30 -18.77
C LEU A 548 -3.43 10.02 -18.95
N VAL A 549 -2.60 10.02 -17.92
CA VAL A 549 -1.18 10.37 -18.03
C VAL A 549 -0.39 9.08 -18.18
N SER A 550 0.19 8.83 -19.34
CA SER A 550 0.99 7.64 -19.67
C SER A 550 2.46 7.99 -19.85
N LYS A 551 3.33 6.97 -19.88
CA LYS A 551 4.79 7.14 -20.02
C LYS A 551 5.37 8.15 -19.02
N LEU A 552 4.80 8.21 -17.82
CA LEU A 552 5.23 9.13 -16.78
C LEU A 552 6.58 8.65 -16.21
N ASN A 553 7.61 9.43 -16.45
CA ASN A 553 8.97 9.19 -15.96
C ASN A 553 9.37 10.34 -15.06
N GLY A 554 10.11 10.07 -14.00
CA GLY A 554 10.59 11.14 -13.16
C GLY A 554 11.41 10.71 -11.98
N LYS A 555 11.86 11.70 -11.22
CA LYS A 555 12.66 11.53 -10.03
C LYS A 555 12.26 12.54 -8.96
N PHE A 556 12.32 12.11 -7.73
CA PHE A 556 12.26 12.93 -6.54
C PHE A 556 13.61 12.81 -5.85
N SER A 557 14.16 13.93 -5.38
CA SER A 557 15.32 13.90 -4.50
C SER A 557 14.96 13.28 -3.15
N GLU A 558 15.93 13.27 -2.24
CA GLU A 558 15.68 12.87 -0.86
C GLU A 558 14.58 13.74 -0.22
N PHE A 559 13.64 13.07 0.44
CA PHE A 559 12.67 13.62 1.38
C PHE A 559 13.19 13.32 2.80
N SER A 560 13.40 14.33 3.64
CA SER A 560 14.04 14.14 4.95
C SER A 560 13.39 14.96 6.06
N THR A 561 12.58 14.36 6.94
CA THR A 561 11.91 15.09 8.04
C THR A 561 12.88 15.71 9.04
N THR A 562 14.17 15.37 8.97
CA THR A 562 15.26 15.90 9.80
C THR A 562 16.08 16.99 9.12
N SER A 563 15.81 17.28 7.84
CA SER A 563 16.52 18.30 7.06
C SER A 563 15.55 19.37 6.55
N SER A 564 15.99 20.62 6.57
CA SER A 564 15.32 21.74 5.90
C SER A 564 15.62 21.81 4.40
N LYS A 565 16.48 20.91 3.87
CA LYS A 565 16.79 20.83 2.44
C LYS A 565 15.50 20.55 1.66
N PRO A 566 15.12 21.40 0.70
CA PRO A 566 13.92 21.17 -0.08
C PRO A 566 14.03 19.92 -0.96
N THR A 567 12.89 19.25 -1.16
CA THR A 567 12.76 18.12 -2.09
C THR A 567 12.59 18.67 -3.52
N GLU A 568 13.48 18.27 -4.43
CA GLU A 568 13.35 18.54 -5.87
C GLU A 568 12.55 17.43 -6.54
N LEU A 569 11.57 17.79 -7.36
CA LEU A 569 10.75 16.88 -8.16
C LEU A 569 10.90 17.20 -9.65
N LYS A 570 11.05 16.18 -10.49
CA LYS A 570 11.07 16.28 -11.96
C LYS A 570 10.29 15.12 -12.54
N LEU A 571 9.17 15.41 -13.20
CA LEU A 571 8.30 14.43 -13.83
C LEU A 571 8.02 14.88 -15.27
N GLU A 572 8.01 13.94 -16.21
CA GLU A 572 7.64 14.16 -17.59
C GLU A 572 6.77 13.00 -18.07
N GLY A 573 5.74 13.30 -18.85
CA GLY A 573 4.79 12.29 -19.29
C GLY A 573 3.96 12.74 -20.49
N LYS A 574 3.12 11.82 -20.94
CA LYS A 574 2.20 12.01 -22.06
C LYS A 574 0.77 12.07 -21.53
N VAL A 575 0.04 13.12 -21.83
CA VAL A 575 -1.38 13.29 -21.47
C VAL A 575 -2.24 12.85 -22.66
N ASP A 576 -3.13 11.88 -22.44
CA ASP A 576 -4.00 11.28 -23.44
C ASP A 576 -3.25 10.88 -24.74
N LYS A 577 -3.77 11.26 -25.93
CA LYS A 577 -3.23 10.78 -27.22
C LYS A 577 -2.00 11.54 -27.71
N TYR A 578 -1.89 12.85 -27.45
CA TYR A 578 -0.82 13.70 -28.01
C TYR A 578 -0.28 14.75 -27.06
N GLY A 579 -0.87 14.91 -25.87
CA GLY A 579 -0.47 15.92 -24.92
C GLY A 579 0.85 15.59 -24.26
N TYR A 580 1.63 16.63 -23.93
CA TYR A 580 2.86 16.53 -23.16
C TYR A 580 2.68 17.23 -21.82
N THR A 581 3.25 16.66 -20.75
CA THR A 581 3.35 17.32 -19.45
C THR A 581 4.77 17.24 -18.91
N LYS A 582 5.23 18.34 -18.32
CA LYS A 582 6.47 18.42 -17.54
C LYS A 582 6.18 19.16 -16.25
N ILE A 583 6.55 18.54 -15.14
CA ILE A 583 6.33 19.07 -13.81
C ILE A 583 7.69 19.11 -13.13
N THR A 584 8.15 20.29 -12.77
CA THR A 584 9.38 20.49 -12.01
C THR A 584 9.07 21.30 -10.77
N GLY A 585 9.69 21.00 -9.65
CA GLY A 585 9.50 21.83 -8.48
C GLY A 585 10.47 21.58 -7.35
N LEU A 586 10.47 22.52 -6.42
CA LEU A 586 11.27 22.54 -5.21
C LEU A 586 10.34 22.81 -4.03
N VAL A 587 10.22 21.86 -3.12
CA VAL A 587 9.22 21.92 -2.03
C VAL A 587 9.89 21.65 -0.70
N ASN A 588 9.68 22.52 0.29
CA ASN A 588 9.97 22.21 1.68
C ASN A 588 8.88 21.26 2.20
N HIS A 589 9.25 20.01 2.40
CA HIS A 589 8.33 18.94 2.80
C HIS A 589 7.90 19.02 4.27
N GLN A 590 8.63 19.72 5.13
CA GLN A 590 8.20 19.98 6.52
C GLN A 590 7.10 21.03 6.55
N ASN A 591 7.23 22.07 5.72
CA ASN A 591 6.24 23.12 5.60
C ASN A 591 6.17 23.66 4.16
N ILE A 592 5.19 23.15 3.39
CA ILE A 592 4.97 23.57 1.99
C ILE A 592 4.66 25.07 1.86
N LYS A 593 4.20 25.72 2.95
CA LYS A 593 3.94 27.15 2.97
C LYS A 593 5.21 27.98 3.09
N GLU A 594 6.29 27.40 3.63
CA GLU A 594 7.56 28.10 3.75
C GLU A 594 8.26 28.23 2.40
N LEU A 595 8.30 27.13 1.63
CA LEU A 595 8.81 27.10 0.28
C LEU A 595 8.08 26.05 -0.56
N THR A 596 7.41 26.50 -1.62
CA THR A 596 6.95 25.67 -2.74
C THR A 596 7.23 26.44 -4.01
N ASP A 597 8.03 25.90 -4.92
CA ASP A 597 8.29 26.52 -6.22
C ASP A 597 8.04 25.45 -7.28
N VAL A 598 6.89 25.48 -7.93
CA VAL A 598 6.44 24.42 -8.84
C VAL A 598 6.09 25.03 -10.19
N ASN A 599 6.70 24.47 -11.24
CA ASN A 599 6.39 24.77 -12.63
C ASN A 599 5.69 23.57 -13.26
N LEU A 600 4.51 23.79 -13.82
CA LEU A 600 3.72 22.79 -14.54
C LEU A 600 3.56 23.28 -15.99
N LEU A 601 4.13 22.53 -16.92
CA LEU A 601 4.04 22.78 -18.34
C LEU A 601 3.16 21.71 -18.97
N PHE A 602 2.11 22.12 -19.65
CA PHE A 602 1.28 21.25 -20.49
C PHE A 602 1.28 21.78 -21.91
N LYS A 603 1.52 20.90 -22.90
CA LYS A 603 1.51 21.27 -24.32
C LYS A 603 0.62 20.34 -25.12
N ASN A 604 -0.10 20.92 -26.07
CA ASN A 604 -0.95 20.21 -27.03
C ASN A 604 -2.00 19.32 -26.34
N ILE A 605 -2.63 19.81 -25.27
CA ILE A 605 -3.73 19.09 -24.63
C ILE A 605 -5.00 19.33 -25.45
N ALA A 606 -5.75 18.27 -25.77
CA ALA A 606 -7.03 18.39 -26.47
C ALA A 606 -8.07 18.98 -25.51
N ILE A 607 -8.51 20.22 -25.76
CA ILE A 607 -9.38 20.93 -24.83
C ILE A 607 -10.78 20.30 -24.74
N LYS A 608 -11.20 19.56 -25.78
CA LYS A 608 -12.43 18.74 -25.82
C LYS A 608 -12.55 17.81 -24.61
N ASN A 609 -11.44 17.30 -24.06
CA ASN A 609 -11.46 16.43 -22.88
C ASN A 609 -11.92 17.16 -21.60
N PHE A 610 -11.99 18.50 -21.63
CA PHE A 610 -12.47 19.34 -20.53
C PHE A 610 -13.94 19.79 -20.68
N THR A 611 -14.69 19.26 -21.66
CA THR A 611 -16.15 19.45 -21.76
C THR A 611 -16.91 19.23 -20.44
N PRO A 612 -16.56 18.24 -19.59
CA PRO A 612 -17.12 18.10 -18.24
C PRO A 612 -17.06 19.37 -17.37
N TYR A 613 -16.01 20.17 -17.52
CA TYR A 613 -15.83 21.43 -16.78
C TYR A 613 -16.47 22.61 -17.50
N SER A 614 -16.31 22.73 -18.83
CA SER A 614 -16.95 23.81 -19.58
C SER A 614 -18.48 23.70 -19.55
N GLY A 615 -19.03 22.49 -19.64
CA GLY A 615 -20.46 22.25 -19.51
C GLY A 615 -20.98 22.61 -18.13
N LYS A 616 -20.21 22.35 -17.06
CA LYS A 616 -20.60 22.72 -15.69
C LYS A 616 -20.63 24.24 -15.49
N PHE A 617 -19.61 24.95 -15.95
CA PHE A 617 -19.42 26.36 -15.55
C PHE A 617 -19.75 27.39 -16.64
N ILE A 618 -19.75 26.98 -17.92
CA ILE A 618 -20.00 27.83 -19.09
C ILE A 618 -21.27 27.39 -19.85
N GLY A 619 -21.78 26.18 -19.57
CA GLY A 619 -23.01 25.67 -20.19
C GLY A 619 -22.86 25.29 -21.67
N LYS A 620 -21.62 25.08 -22.14
CA LYS A 620 -21.32 24.67 -23.52
C LYS A 620 -20.30 23.54 -23.57
N GLU A 621 -20.49 22.63 -24.52
CA GLU A 621 -19.46 21.68 -24.90
C GLU A 621 -18.35 22.34 -25.70
N ILE A 622 -17.15 21.76 -25.68
CA ILE A 622 -16.06 22.16 -26.57
C ILE A 622 -15.92 21.12 -27.68
N GLU A 623 -16.14 21.54 -28.92
CA GLU A 623 -16.08 20.67 -30.10
C GLU A 623 -14.63 20.40 -30.50
N THR A 624 -13.83 21.47 -30.59
CA THR A 624 -12.42 21.44 -31.01
C THR A 624 -11.58 22.48 -30.26
N GLY A 625 -10.26 22.30 -30.32
CA GLY A 625 -9.27 23.22 -29.76
C GLY A 625 -8.10 22.53 -29.07
N LYS A 626 -7.01 23.27 -28.91
CA LYS A 626 -5.81 22.83 -28.19
C LYS A 626 -5.48 23.81 -27.06
N LEU A 627 -4.98 23.26 -25.97
CA LEU A 627 -4.61 23.98 -24.76
C LEU A 627 -3.12 23.77 -24.46
N ASN A 628 -2.40 24.88 -24.30
CA ASN A 628 -1.09 24.91 -23.67
C ASN A 628 -1.20 25.69 -22.35
N LEU A 629 -0.56 25.18 -21.31
CA LEU A 629 -0.53 25.80 -19.98
C LEU A 629 0.93 25.91 -19.52
N ASP A 630 1.38 27.11 -19.15
CA ASP A 630 2.60 27.33 -18.38
C ASP A 630 2.21 27.93 -17.02
N LEU A 631 2.25 27.08 -15.99
CA LEU A 631 1.77 27.37 -14.65
C LEU A 631 2.96 27.44 -13.70
N LYS A 632 3.22 28.61 -13.10
CA LYS A 632 4.32 28.82 -12.16
C LYS A 632 3.76 29.23 -10.82
N TYR A 633 3.92 28.38 -9.82
CA TYR A 633 3.34 28.54 -8.49
C TYR A 633 4.45 28.65 -7.46
N ASN A 634 4.65 29.85 -6.92
CA ASN A 634 5.65 30.14 -5.92
C ASN A 634 4.97 30.48 -4.58
N ILE A 635 5.23 29.70 -3.53
CA ILE A 635 4.82 30.00 -2.17
C ILE A 635 6.08 30.25 -1.36
N LYS A 636 6.19 31.43 -0.76
CA LYS A 636 7.25 31.80 0.18
C LYS A 636 6.65 32.44 1.41
N LYS A 637 6.90 31.86 2.59
CA LYS A 637 6.38 32.34 3.89
C LYS A 637 4.86 32.59 3.83
N SER A 638 4.13 31.58 3.39
CA SER A 638 2.68 31.57 3.17
C SER A 638 2.12 32.50 2.09
N ASN A 639 2.95 33.32 1.43
CA ASN A 639 2.49 34.13 0.31
C ASN A 639 2.62 33.37 -0.99
N LEU A 640 1.51 33.13 -1.67
CA LEU A 640 1.44 32.62 -3.03
C LEU A 640 1.64 33.79 -4.02
N ASP A 641 2.54 33.59 -4.95
CA ASP A 641 2.64 34.28 -6.24
C ASP A 641 2.56 33.22 -7.34
N ALA A 642 1.44 33.21 -8.06
CA ALA A 642 1.17 32.26 -9.12
C ALA A 642 0.96 32.98 -10.45
N LYS A 643 1.64 32.52 -11.50
CA LYS A 643 1.46 32.98 -12.88
C LYS A 643 0.86 31.84 -13.69
N ASN A 644 -0.28 32.12 -14.30
CA ASN A 644 -1.01 31.16 -15.13
C ASN A 644 -1.05 31.70 -16.56
N SER A 645 -0.17 31.20 -17.42
CA SER A 645 -0.22 31.49 -18.85
C SER A 645 -1.00 30.38 -19.55
N ILE A 646 -2.09 30.77 -20.21
CA ILE A 646 -3.10 29.88 -20.78
C ILE A 646 -3.22 30.26 -22.26
N ILE A 647 -2.75 29.37 -23.14
CA ILE A 647 -2.83 29.56 -24.58
C ILE A 647 -3.84 28.55 -25.13
N ILE A 648 -4.92 29.06 -25.69
CA ILE A 648 -5.95 28.27 -26.35
C ILE A 648 -5.86 28.56 -27.85
N SER A 649 -5.90 27.54 -28.68
CA SER A 649 -5.90 27.68 -30.14
C SER A 649 -7.04 26.90 -30.77
N ASP A 650 -7.60 27.43 -31.85
CA ASP A 650 -8.63 26.80 -32.68
C ASP A 650 -9.88 26.37 -31.86
N ILE A 651 -10.31 27.15 -30.88
CA ILE A 651 -11.45 26.79 -30.03
C ILE A 651 -12.77 26.94 -30.76
N LYS A 652 -13.63 25.92 -30.67
CA LYS A 652 -15.04 26.01 -31.10
C LYS A 652 -15.95 25.38 -30.07
N PHE A 653 -17.03 26.07 -29.72
CA PHE A 653 -18.07 25.54 -28.86
C PHE A 653 -19.05 24.66 -29.64
N GLY A 654 -19.55 23.63 -28.99
CA GLY A 654 -20.60 22.75 -29.51
C GLY A 654 -21.95 23.03 -28.86
N ASP A 655 -22.66 21.95 -28.54
CA ASP A 655 -24.01 21.98 -28.00
C ASP A 655 -24.07 22.59 -26.59
N GLU A 656 -25.28 23.03 -26.21
CA GLU A 656 -25.56 23.51 -24.86
C GLU A 656 -25.62 22.37 -23.84
N VAL A 657 -25.04 22.62 -22.67
CA VAL A 657 -25.05 21.70 -21.52
C VAL A 657 -25.84 22.34 -20.39
N LYS A 658 -26.92 21.67 -19.95
CA LYS A 658 -27.71 22.12 -18.80
C LYS A 658 -26.88 22.00 -17.52
N SER A 659 -26.63 23.13 -16.86
CA SER A 659 -25.96 23.20 -15.56
C SER A 659 -26.52 24.35 -14.72
N GLU A 660 -26.81 24.09 -13.44
CA GLU A 660 -27.25 25.12 -12.47
C GLU A 660 -26.13 26.15 -12.19
N ASP A 661 -24.88 25.73 -12.32
CA ASP A 661 -23.68 26.54 -12.04
C ASP A 661 -23.17 27.33 -13.27
N ALA A 662 -23.84 27.22 -14.44
CA ALA A 662 -23.37 27.84 -15.68
C ALA A 662 -23.67 29.35 -15.76
N VAL A 663 -22.68 30.13 -16.18
CA VAL A 663 -22.84 31.57 -16.42
C VAL A 663 -23.35 31.81 -17.84
N SER A 664 -24.42 32.60 -17.99
CA SER A 664 -24.93 33.01 -19.30
C SER A 664 -24.06 34.11 -19.91
N LEU A 665 -23.31 33.79 -20.97
CA LEU A 665 -22.37 34.69 -21.64
C LEU A 665 -22.51 34.61 -23.18
N PRO A 666 -22.32 35.71 -23.93
CA PRO A 666 -22.23 35.70 -25.39
C PRO A 666 -20.87 35.15 -25.86
N LEU A 667 -20.71 33.83 -25.80
CA LEU A 667 -19.42 33.17 -25.97
C LEU A 667 -18.80 33.34 -27.36
N ASP A 668 -19.61 33.40 -28.42
CA ASP A 668 -19.10 33.62 -29.78
C ASP A 668 -18.47 35.01 -29.94
N LEU A 669 -19.07 36.03 -29.31
CA LEU A 669 -18.51 37.37 -29.28
C LEU A 669 -17.25 37.42 -28.39
N ALA A 670 -17.22 36.68 -27.28
CA ALA A 670 -16.04 36.58 -26.45
C ALA A 670 -14.85 35.96 -27.20
N ILE A 671 -15.07 34.86 -27.94
CA ILE A 671 -14.05 34.27 -28.81
C ILE A 671 -13.60 35.30 -29.85
N ALA A 672 -14.53 35.91 -30.58
CA ALA A 672 -14.19 36.88 -31.63
C ALA A 672 -13.34 38.07 -31.14
N LEU A 673 -13.56 38.52 -29.90
CA LEU A 673 -12.80 39.60 -29.28
C LEU A 673 -11.42 39.15 -28.76
N LEU A 674 -11.32 37.95 -28.19
CA LEU A 674 -10.10 37.47 -27.54
C LEU A 674 -9.13 36.81 -28.51
N GLU A 675 -9.65 36.13 -29.54
CA GLU A 675 -8.89 35.40 -30.54
C GLU A 675 -8.20 36.34 -31.54
N ASP A 676 -6.91 36.14 -31.75
CA ASP A 676 -6.11 36.92 -32.68
C ASP A 676 -6.15 36.39 -34.12
N ALA A 677 -5.28 36.92 -34.98
CA ALA A 677 -5.21 36.53 -36.39
C ALA A 677 -4.75 35.09 -36.63
N ASP A 678 -4.04 34.49 -35.67
CA ASP A 678 -3.51 33.13 -35.74
C ASP A 678 -4.45 32.11 -35.10
N GLY A 679 -5.64 32.54 -34.66
CA GLY A 679 -6.61 31.68 -33.98
C GLY A 679 -6.25 31.41 -32.51
N ILE A 680 -5.44 32.29 -31.90
CA ILE A 680 -4.90 32.11 -30.55
C ILE A 680 -5.58 33.06 -29.57
N ILE A 681 -5.96 32.51 -28.42
CA ILE A 681 -6.36 33.24 -27.22
C ILE A 681 -5.24 33.05 -26.19
N ASP A 682 -4.52 34.12 -25.88
CA ASP A 682 -3.43 34.15 -24.90
C ASP A 682 -3.89 34.90 -23.64
N LEU A 683 -3.93 34.20 -22.51
CA LEU A 683 -4.41 34.71 -21.24
C LEU A 683 -3.35 34.53 -20.15
N ASP A 684 -2.89 35.65 -19.61
CA ASP A 684 -2.05 35.68 -18.43
C ASP A 684 -2.88 36.09 -17.20
N ILE A 685 -3.11 35.15 -16.30
CA ILE A 685 -3.89 35.36 -15.08
C ILE A 685 -2.96 35.25 -13.86
N PRO A 686 -2.40 36.36 -13.36
CA PRO A 686 -1.63 36.36 -12.13
C PRO A 686 -2.57 36.19 -10.92
N ILE A 687 -2.12 35.41 -9.94
CA ILE A 687 -2.85 35.15 -8.70
C ILE A 687 -1.88 35.29 -7.53
N SER A 688 -2.21 36.18 -6.62
CA SER A 688 -1.46 36.36 -5.38
C SER A 688 -2.38 36.27 -4.17
N GLY A 689 -1.81 35.88 -3.03
CA GLY A 689 -2.52 35.88 -1.75
C GLY A 689 -1.84 35.05 -0.67
N ASN A 690 -2.34 35.17 0.56
CA ASN A 690 -1.80 34.43 1.69
C ASN A 690 -2.56 33.10 1.87
N VAL A 691 -1.84 31.97 1.84
CA VAL A 691 -2.41 30.62 1.94
C VAL A 691 -2.84 30.23 3.37
N ASP A 692 -2.53 31.05 4.37
CA ASP A 692 -3.05 30.89 5.74
C ASP A 692 -4.45 31.49 5.92
N ASP A 693 -4.93 32.31 4.98
CA ASP A 693 -6.30 32.84 5.03
C ASP A 693 -7.30 31.69 4.77
N PRO A 694 -8.21 31.36 5.72
CA PRO A 694 -9.18 30.29 5.56
C PRO A 694 -10.21 30.54 4.44
N LYS A 695 -10.34 31.79 3.94
CA LYS A 695 -11.16 32.12 2.77
C LYS A 695 -10.39 32.00 1.46
N PHE A 696 -9.07 31.81 1.51
CA PHE A 696 -8.23 31.72 0.32
C PHE A 696 -8.43 30.38 -0.39
N ALA A 697 -8.94 30.44 -1.62
CA ALA A 697 -9.08 29.28 -2.50
C ALA A 697 -8.68 29.68 -3.92
N ILE A 698 -7.76 28.94 -4.51
CA ILE A 698 -7.19 29.25 -5.83
C ILE A 698 -8.26 29.13 -6.92
N ALA A 699 -9.06 28.04 -6.91
CA ALA A 699 -10.01 27.76 -7.97
C ALA A 699 -11.06 28.87 -8.19
N PRO A 700 -11.75 29.41 -7.16
CA PRO A 700 -12.66 30.55 -7.33
C PRO A 700 -11.97 31.82 -7.84
N ILE A 701 -10.71 32.07 -7.47
CA ILE A 701 -9.97 33.27 -7.90
C ILE A 701 -9.62 33.17 -9.40
N VAL A 702 -9.04 32.04 -9.83
CA VAL A 702 -8.78 31.77 -11.26
C VAL A 702 -10.07 31.91 -12.05
N TRP A 703 -11.14 31.26 -11.58
CA TRP A 703 -12.44 31.24 -12.24
C TRP A 703 -13.03 32.65 -12.37
N LYS A 704 -13.01 33.43 -11.29
CA LYS A 704 -13.49 34.81 -11.27
C LYS A 704 -12.67 35.74 -12.18
N ALA A 705 -11.35 35.57 -12.23
CA ALA A 705 -10.50 36.36 -13.11
C ALA A 705 -10.80 36.09 -14.58
N PHE A 706 -10.94 34.80 -14.94
CA PHE A 706 -11.32 34.38 -16.28
C PHE A 706 -12.71 34.89 -16.68
N THR A 707 -13.73 34.72 -15.83
CA THR A 707 -15.09 35.20 -16.14
C THR A 707 -15.17 36.72 -16.22
N ASN A 708 -14.49 37.45 -15.33
CA ASN A 708 -14.43 38.91 -15.39
C ASN A 708 -13.78 39.41 -16.68
N LEU A 709 -12.74 38.72 -17.17
CA LEU A 709 -12.09 39.07 -18.44
C LEU A 709 -13.06 38.93 -19.61
N ILE A 710 -13.81 37.82 -19.68
CA ILE A 710 -14.83 37.61 -20.71
C ILE A 710 -15.95 38.65 -20.59
N VAL A 711 -16.51 38.84 -19.40
CA VAL A 711 -17.60 39.80 -19.15
C VAL A 711 -17.16 41.21 -19.54
N LYS A 712 -15.94 41.62 -19.19
CA LYS A 712 -15.40 42.94 -19.52
C LYS A 712 -15.19 43.13 -21.02
N ALA A 713 -14.67 42.12 -21.72
CA ALA A 713 -14.50 42.16 -23.16
C ALA A 713 -15.85 42.33 -23.87
N VAL A 714 -16.86 41.57 -23.47
CA VAL A 714 -18.18 41.57 -24.11
C VAL A 714 -19.02 42.80 -23.73
N SER A 715 -18.96 43.26 -22.48
CA SER A 715 -19.77 44.40 -22.01
C SER A 715 -19.22 45.77 -22.46
N ALA A 716 -17.92 45.89 -22.68
CA ALA A 716 -17.25 47.11 -23.13
C ALA A 716 -16.25 46.83 -24.26
N PRO A 717 -16.73 46.40 -25.45
CA PRO A 717 -15.86 45.88 -26.50
C PRO A 717 -14.93 46.96 -27.09
N PHE A 718 -15.36 48.21 -27.24
CA PHE A 718 -14.46 49.28 -27.71
C PHE A 718 -13.35 49.61 -26.70
N SER A 719 -13.64 49.61 -25.39
CA SER A 719 -12.60 49.80 -24.38
C SER A 719 -11.57 48.67 -24.41
N PHE A 720 -12.03 47.43 -24.60
CA PHE A 720 -11.13 46.29 -24.79
C PHE A 720 -10.28 46.45 -26.06
N LEU A 721 -10.90 46.75 -27.21
CA LEU A 721 -10.19 46.88 -28.49
C LEU A 721 -9.24 48.08 -28.54
N ALA A 722 -9.62 49.21 -27.94
CA ALA A 722 -8.78 50.41 -27.82
C ALA A 722 -7.51 50.12 -27.00
N SER A 723 -7.63 49.32 -25.93
CA SER A 723 -6.48 48.92 -25.12
C SER A 723 -5.40 48.14 -25.90
N LEU A 724 -5.77 47.47 -27.01
CA LEU A 724 -4.81 46.76 -27.89
C LEU A 724 -3.89 47.69 -28.68
N LEU A 725 -4.27 48.96 -28.79
CA LEU A 725 -3.51 50.02 -29.45
C LEU A 725 -2.99 51.08 -28.47
N GLY A 726 -3.36 50.99 -27.17
CA GLY A 726 -3.00 51.99 -26.17
C GLY A 726 -3.72 53.32 -26.35
N ILE A 727 -4.94 53.30 -26.89
CA ILE A 727 -5.79 54.47 -27.16
C ILE A 727 -7.05 54.45 -26.31
N GLU A 728 -7.78 55.57 -26.25
CA GLU A 728 -9.05 55.65 -25.53
C GLU A 728 -10.23 55.12 -26.37
N ALA A 729 -11.23 54.55 -25.71
CA ALA A 729 -12.41 54.01 -26.39
C ALA A 729 -13.18 55.08 -27.19
N ASP A 730 -13.14 56.32 -26.71
CA ASP A 730 -13.82 57.46 -27.30
C ASP A 730 -13.29 57.82 -28.69
N GLU A 731 -12.05 57.44 -29.01
CA GLU A 731 -11.43 57.67 -30.30
C GLU A 731 -11.91 56.70 -31.39
N ILE A 732 -12.60 55.61 -31.04
CA ILE A 732 -12.98 54.56 -31.99
C ILE A 732 -14.44 54.08 -31.84
N LYS A 733 -15.20 54.65 -30.91
CA LYS A 733 -16.61 54.26 -30.68
C LYS A 733 -17.60 54.97 -31.60
N SER A 734 -17.20 56.06 -32.23
CA SER A 734 -18.03 56.84 -33.15
C SER A 734 -17.18 57.51 -34.22
N ILE A 735 -17.80 57.91 -35.33
CA ILE A 735 -17.17 58.72 -36.38
C ILE A 735 -17.91 60.04 -36.51
N ASP A 736 -17.21 61.14 -36.29
CA ASP A 736 -17.80 62.49 -36.32
C ASP A 736 -17.78 63.13 -37.72
N PHE A 737 -18.78 63.96 -38.00
CA PHE A 737 -18.89 64.75 -39.21
C PHE A 737 -19.26 66.20 -38.87
N HIS A 738 -18.71 67.16 -39.62
CA HIS A 738 -19.22 68.52 -39.59
C HIS A 738 -20.67 68.53 -40.09
N PHE A 739 -21.46 69.47 -39.55
CA PHE A 739 -22.85 69.62 -39.96
C PHE A 739 -22.96 69.85 -41.47
N ALA A 740 -23.88 69.15 -42.12
CA ALA A 740 -24.11 69.16 -43.56
C ALA A 740 -22.92 68.70 -44.44
N ASP A 741 -21.83 68.21 -43.85
CA ASP A 741 -20.67 67.72 -44.60
C ASP A 741 -20.59 66.18 -44.54
N ALA A 742 -20.19 65.57 -45.66
CA ALA A 742 -19.94 64.13 -45.76
C ALA A 742 -18.45 63.78 -45.68
N LYS A 743 -17.56 64.78 -45.69
CA LYS A 743 -16.11 64.57 -45.67
C LYS A 743 -15.66 64.07 -44.30
N ILE A 744 -14.85 63.02 -44.30
CA ILE A 744 -14.21 62.49 -43.10
C ILE A 744 -13.16 63.51 -42.62
N LEU A 745 -13.28 63.95 -41.37
CA LEU A 745 -12.32 64.88 -40.76
C LEU A 745 -10.94 64.20 -40.63
N PRO A 746 -9.84 64.98 -40.57
CA PRO A 746 -8.52 64.40 -40.33
C PRO A 746 -8.43 63.55 -39.05
N SER A 747 -9.07 63.97 -37.95
CA SER A 747 -9.17 63.19 -36.70
C SER A 747 -9.88 61.85 -36.92
N GLU A 748 -10.99 61.87 -37.66
CA GLU A 748 -11.76 60.65 -37.92
C GLU A 748 -11.03 59.67 -38.86
N LYS A 749 -10.10 60.15 -39.68
CA LYS A 749 -9.22 59.24 -40.44
C LYS A 749 -8.30 58.46 -39.52
N GLU A 750 -7.82 59.06 -38.44
CA GLU A 750 -7.03 58.38 -37.42
C GLU A 750 -7.88 57.33 -36.67
N ALA A 751 -9.12 57.67 -36.31
CA ALA A 751 -10.09 56.73 -35.76
C ALA A 751 -10.30 55.52 -36.68
N LEU A 752 -10.57 55.74 -37.97
CA LEU A 752 -10.75 54.68 -38.96
C LEU A 752 -9.47 53.87 -39.21
N ASP A 753 -8.29 54.49 -39.15
CA ASP A 753 -7.00 53.80 -39.20
C ASP A 753 -6.84 52.84 -38.02
N ASN A 754 -7.20 53.28 -36.82
CA ASN A 754 -7.13 52.48 -35.61
C ASN A 754 -8.16 51.35 -35.62
N ILE A 755 -9.39 51.60 -36.07
CA ILE A 755 -10.41 50.56 -36.30
C ILE A 755 -9.90 49.51 -37.29
N ALA A 756 -9.31 49.91 -38.41
CA ALA A 756 -8.76 48.97 -39.39
C ALA A 756 -7.61 48.12 -38.80
N LYS A 757 -6.69 48.73 -38.03
CA LYS A 757 -5.62 48.00 -37.33
C LYS A 757 -6.20 46.97 -36.35
N ILE A 758 -7.22 47.34 -35.59
CA ILE A 758 -7.92 46.45 -34.65
C ILE A 758 -8.56 45.28 -35.40
N MET A 759 -9.31 45.57 -36.48
CA MET A 759 -9.97 44.54 -37.29
C MET A 759 -8.96 43.58 -37.94
N ASN A 760 -7.75 44.04 -38.27
CA ASN A 760 -6.68 43.16 -38.76
C ASN A 760 -6.09 42.29 -37.63
N LYS A 761 -5.95 42.83 -36.42
CA LYS A 761 -5.51 42.05 -35.24
C LYS A 761 -6.58 41.07 -34.72
N ARG A 762 -7.85 41.28 -35.06
CA ARG A 762 -9.00 40.46 -34.63
C ARG A 762 -9.84 40.10 -35.85
N PRO A 763 -9.53 39.03 -36.59
CA PRO A 763 -10.19 38.72 -37.87
C PRO A 763 -11.68 38.40 -37.71
N ASN A 764 -12.09 37.91 -36.54
CA ASN A 764 -13.43 37.39 -36.27
C ASN A 764 -14.43 38.46 -35.80
N ILE A 765 -14.01 39.73 -35.66
CA ILE A 765 -14.93 40.84 -35.33
C ILE A 765 -15.47 41.53 -36.59
N ALA A 766 -16.67 42.09 -36.48
CA ALA A 766 -17.27 43.02 -37.41
C ALA A 766 -17.63 44.33 -36.69
N ILE A 767 -17.62 45.45 -37.42
CA ILE A 767 -18.07 46.76 -36.93
C ILE A 767 -19.43 47.06 -37.56
N LYS A 768 -20.41 47.30 -36.70
CA LYS A 768 -21.73 47.82 -37.04
C LYS A 768 -21.70 49.35 -36.98
N ILE A 769 -22.05 50.00 -38.09
CA ILE A 769 -22.18 51.46 -38.19
C ILE A 769 -23.66 51.81 -38.03
N ASN A 770 -23.98 52.70 -37.09
CA ASN A 770 -25.31 53.28 -36.93
C ASN A 770 -25.34 54.68 -37.54
N PRO A 771 -25.80 54.84 -38.80
CA PRO A 771 -25.85 56.15 -39.44
C PRO A 771 -26.90 57.04 -38.80
N SER A 772 -26.57 58.33 -38.65
CA SER A 772 -27.45 59.31 -37.98
C SER A 772 -27.42 60.68 -38.66
N PHE A 773 -28.41 61.51 -38.38
CA PHE A 773 -28.37 62.94 -38.71
C PHE A 773 -28.97 63.77 -37.57
N THR A 774 -28.48 65.00 -37.43
CA THR A 774 -28.86 65.89 -36.32
C THR A 774 -29.74 67.05 -36.78
N GLN A 775 -30.34 67.75 -35.81
CA GLN A 775 -31.07 68.97 -36.11
C GLN A 775 -30.14 70.08 -36.64
N GLU A 776 -28.87 70.09 -36.24
CA GLU A 776 -27.88 71.04 -36.75
C GLU A 776 -27.43 70.72 -38.19
N ASP A 777 -27.40 69.45 -38.60
CA ASP A 777 -27.26 69.10 -40.03
C ASP A 777 -28.36 69.79 -40.86
N ILE A 778 -29.61 69.73 -40.38
CA ILE A 778 -30.74 70.37 -41.05
C ILE A 778 -30.55 71.89 -41.08
N ASN A 779 -30.17 72.51 -39.97
CA ASN A 779 -29.96 73.95 -39.88
C ASN A 779 -28.83 74.42 -40.82
N LYS A 780 -27.71 73.69 -40.86
CA LYS A 780 -26.58 74.03 -41.72
C LYS A 780 -26.90 73.80 -43.20
N LEU A 781 -27.63 72.74 -43.54
CA LEU A 781 -28.14 72.53 -44.91
C LEU A 781 -29.06 73.67 -45.34
N LYS A 782 -29.91 74.19 -44.44
CA LYS A 782 -30.73 75.38 -44.71
C LYS A 782 -29.88 76.62 -44.95
N GLU A 783 -28.81 76.80 -44.18
CA GLU A 783 -27.88 77.91 -44.38
C GLU A 783 -27.18 77.84 -45.73
N LEU A 784 -26.60 76.69 -46.08
CA LEU A 784 -25.92 76.48 -47.36
C LEU A 784 -26.87 76.69 -48.55
N LYS A 785 -28.10 76.18 -48.46
CA LYS A 785 -29.13 76.36 -49.49
C LYS A 785 -29.54 77.83 -49.64
N ALA A 786 -29.58 78.58 -48.54
CA ALA A 786 -29.85 80.02 -48.56
C ALA A 786 -28.68 80.80 -49.20
N GLU A 787 -27.44 80.47 -48.85
CA GLU A 787 -26.23 81.09 -49.42
C GLU A 787 -26.10 80.83 -50.91
N GLU A 788 -26.31 79.59 -51.37
CA GLU A 788 -26.30 79.25 -52.80
C GLU A 788 -27.34 80.09 -53.57
N ASN A 789 -28.53 80.27 -53.00
CA ASN A 789 -29.58 81.10 -53.58
C ASN A 789 -29.17 82.58 -53.63
N ILE A 790 -28.52 83.09 -52.57
CA ILE A 790 -27.97 84.45 -52.50
C ILE A 790 -26.89 84.64 -53.57
N GLU A 791 -25.89 83.77 -53.67
CA GLU A 791 -24.82 83.86 -54.66
C GLU A 791 -25.34 83.79 -56.10
N LYS A 792 -26.31 82.91 -56.36
CA LYS A 792 -26.97 82.83 -57.66
C LYS A 792 -27.65 84.16 -58.01
N THR A 793 -28.31 84.78 -57.04
CA THR A 793 -28.98 86.08 -57.20
C THR A 793 -27.99 87.24 -57.31
N MET A 794 -26.82 87.17 -56.65
CA MET A 794 -25.75 88.18 -56.76
C MET A 794 -25.23 88.32 -58.20
N LYS A 795 -25.19 87.23 -58.97
CA LYS A 795 -24.75 87.23 -60.38
C LYS A 795 -25.66 88.07 -61.29
N GLU A 796 -26.88 88.39 -60.85
CA GLU A 796 -27.81 89.22 -61.61
C GLU A 796 -27.47 90.72 -61.55
N PHE A 797 -26.62 91.14 -60.60
CA PHE A 797 -26.26 92.55 -60.40
C PHE A 797 -24.84 92.88 -60.89
N LYS A 798 -24.71 93.93 -61.73
CA LYS A 798 -23.41 94.33 -62.33
C LYS A 798 -22.63 95.41 -61.56
N LYS A 799 -23.31 96.34 -60.87
CA LYS A 799 -22.72 97.46 -60.10
C LYS A 799 -23.40 97.60 -58.72
N GLY A 800 -22.72 98.22 -57.75
CA GLY A 800 -23.20 98.39 -56.37
C GLY A 800 -22.78 97.25 -55.43
N ASP A 801 -23.23 97.28 -54.18
CA ASP A 801 -23.03 96.18 -53.23
C ASP A 801 -23.94 95.02 -53.61
N LYS A 802 -23.41 94.10 -54.42
CA LYS A 802 -24.13 92.97 -55.00
C LYS A 802 -24.71 92.05 -53.92
N TYR A 803 -24.02 91.91 -52.79
CA TYR A 803 -24.43 91.03 -51.70
C TYR A 803 -25.67 91.60 -50.99
N GLN A 804 -25.63 92.89 -50.66
CA GLN A 804 -26.78 93.59 -50.10
C GLN A 804 -27.99 93.52 -51.04
N LEU A 805 -27.82 93.79 -52.33
CA LEU A 805 -28.91 93.78 -53.31
C LEU A 805 -29.53 92.38 -53.49
N ALA A 806 -28.71 91.33 -53.47
CA ALA A 806 -29.19 89.96 -53.58
C ALA A 806 -29.99 89.51 -52.35
N ILE A 807 -29.49 89.81 -51.15
CA ILE A 807 -30.19 89.50 -49.89
C ILE A 807 -31.50 90.28 -49.78
N GLU A 808 -31.49 91.57 -50.10
CA GLU A 808 -32.70 92.42 -50.12
C GLU A 808 -33.73 91.91 -51.15
N LYS A 809 -33.30 91.48 -52.34
CA LYS A 809 -34.18 90.90 -53.37
C LYS A 809 -34.80 89.57 -52.94
N ILE A 810 -34.01 88.67 -52.37
CA ILE A 810 -34.52 87.36 -51.90
C ILE A 810 -35.49 87.57 -50.73
N TYR A 811 -35.17 88.46 -49.80
CA TYR A 811 -36.07 88.79 -48.69
C TYR A 811 -37.42 89.34 -49.16
N LEU A 812 -37.43 90.22 -50.16
CA LEU A 812 -38.65 90.76 -50.75
C LEU A 812 -39.46 89.72 -51.56
N SER A 813 -38.85 88.60 -51.96
CA SER A 813 -39.56 87.50 -52.62
C SER A 813 -40.45 86.70 -51.66
N TYR A 814 -40.24 86.85 -50.34
CA TYR A 814 -41.05 86.18 -49.34
C TYR A 814 -42.35 86.93 -49.07
N LYS A 815 -43.47 86.20 -49.04
CA LYS A 815 -44.77 86.75 -48.65
C LYS A 815 -44.65 87.41 -47.26
N ASN A 816 -45.17 88.64 -47.14
CA ASN A 816 -45.20 89.47 -45.92
C ASN A 816 -43.85 90.03 -45.43
N SER A 817 -42.84 90.19 -46.30
CA SER A 817 -41.60 90.89 -45.95
C SER A 817 -41.85 92.38 -45.65
N LYS A 818 -41.35 92.91 -44.50
CA LYS A 818 -41.38 94.37 -44.20
C LYS A 818 -40.70 95.16 -45.32
N LYS A 819 -41.19 96.38 -45.64
CA LYS A 819 -40.53 97.27 -46.61
C LYS A 819 -39.10 97.59 -46.14
N LEU A 820 -38.13 97.54 -47.05
CA LEU A 820 -36.70 97.69 -46.70
C LEU A 820 -36.38 99.01 -46.01
N VAL A 821 -37.11 100.10 -46.33
CA VAL A 821 -36.92 101.43 -45.74
C VAL A 821 -37.29 101.44 -44.25
N GLU A 822 -38.35 100.73 -43.85
CA GLU A 822 -38.77 100.61 -42.45
C GLU A 822 -37.79 99.72 -41.68
N LEU A 823 -37.39 98.61 -42.30
CA LEU A 823 -36.45 97.69 -41.68
C LEU A 823 -35.07 98.33 -41.45
N LYS A 824 -34.57 99.16 -42.39
CA LYS A 824 -33.28 99.85 -42.22
C LYS A 824 -33.26 100.81 -41.03
N LYS A 825 -34.39 101.42 -40.66
CA LYS A 825 -34.48 102.31 -39.50
C LYS A 825 -34.26 101.59 -38.17
N GLU A 826 -34.59 100.30 -38.08
CA GLU A 826 -34.40 99.48 -36.88
C GLU A 826 -32.90 99.20 -36.59
N PHE A 827 -32.00 99.47 -37.54
CA PHE A 827 -30.56 99.24 -37.43
C PHE A 827 -29.73 100.54 -37.48
N ILE A 828 -30.33 101.68 -37.13
CA ILE A 828 -29.62 102.95 -36.95
C ILE A 828 -29.42 103.20 -35.45
N ILE A 829 -28.17 103.32 -35.02
CA ILE A 829 -27.83 103.65 -33.63
C ILE A 829 -27.24 105.06 -33.53
N LYS A 830 -27.40 105.70 -32.37
CA LYS A 830 -26.81 107.02 -32.08
C LYS A 830 -25.57 106.85 -31.21
N GLU A 831 -24.40 107.12 -31.79
CA GLU A 831 -23.12 107.07 -31.10
C GLU A 831 -22.41 108.42 -31.23
N LYS A 832 -22.04 109.06 -30.10
CA LYS A 832 -21.40 110.40 -30.07
C LYS A 832 -22.07 111.45 -30.99
N LYS A 833 -23.41 111.53 -30.96
CA LYS A 833 -24.26 112.44 -31.77
C LYS A 833 -24.16 112.24 -33.29
N LYS A 834 -23.60 111.13 -33.79
CA LYS A 834 -23.70 110.70 -35.19
C LYS A 834 -24.64 109.51 -35.32
N GLU A 835 -25.50 109.53 -36.33
CA GLU A 835 -26.31 108.38 -36.71
C GLU A 835 -25.45 107.42 -37.52
N ILE A 836 -25.32 106.19 -37.03
CA ILE A 836 -24.51 105.15 -37.64
C ILE A 836 -25.44 104.01 -38.03
N PHE A 837 -25.51 103.73 -39.33
CA PHE A 837 -26.23 102.57 -39.83
C PHE A 837 -25.39 101.31 -39.60
N GLN A 838 -25.91 100.38 -38.81
CA GLN A 838 -25.30 99.09 -38.54
C GLN A 838 -25.59 98.14 -39.70
N LYS A 839 -24.93 98.40 -40.82
CA LYS A 839 -25.12 97.65 -42.07
C LYS A 839 -24.97 96.14 -41.89
N ASP A 840 -23.97 95.69 -41.14
CA ASP A 840 -23.70 94.27 -40.96
C ASP A 840 -24.80 93.57 -40.13
N ALA A 841 -25.30 94.24 -39.07
CA ALA A 841 -26.40 93.72 -38.26
C ALA A 841 -27.70 93.60 -39.06
N TYR A 842 -27.99 94.58 -39.93
CA TYR A 842 -29.11 94.57 -40.85
C TYR A 842 -29.04 93.41 -41.84
N LEU A 843 -27.89 93.24 -42.51
CA LEU A 843 -27.70 92.16 -43.48
C LEU A 843 -27.78 90.78 -42.83
N ASN A 844 -27.23 90.61 -41.62
CA ASN A 844 -27.31 89.37 -40.87
C ASN A 844 -28.74 89.04 -40.42
N TYR A 845 -29.52 90.03 -39.99
CA TYR A 845 -30.92 89.83 -39.62
C TYR A 845 -31.74 89.28 -40.79
N ILE A 846 -31.61 89.89 -41.97
CA ILE A 846 -32.30 89.44 -43.17
C ILE A 846 -31.81 88.05 -43.60
N LYS A 847 -30.50 87.81 -43.56
CA LYS A 847 -29.91 86.51 -43.86
C LYS A 847 -30.52 85.40 -43.00
N ASN A 848 -30.67 85.62 -41.69
CA ASN A 848 -31.25 84.63 -40.78
C ASN A 848 -32.73 84.30 -41.12
N ILE A 849 -33.51 85.28 -41.58
CA ILE A 849 -34.88 85.03 -42.05
C ILE A 849 -34.86 84.15 -43.31
N ILE A 850 -33.98 84.44 -44.27
CA ILE A 850 -33.79 83.64 -45.48
C ILE A 850 -33.45 82.19 -45.15
N ILE A 851 -32.55 81.97 -44.18
CA ILE A 851 -32.16 80.63 -43.71
C ILE A 851 -33.35 79.90 -43.09
N SER A 852 -34.12 80.56 -42.21
CA SER A 852 -35.25 79.94 -41.51
C SER A 852 -36.36 79.41 -42.43
N LYS A 853 -36.50 79.99 -43.63
CA LYS A 853 -37.52 79.65 -44.63
C LYS A 853 -37.11 78.54 -45.59
N GLN A 854 -35.85 78.06 -45.54
CA GLN A 854 -35.43 76.94 -46.37
C GLN A 854 -36.05 75.62 -45.89
N VAL A 855 -36.46 74.76 -46.85
CA VAL A 855 -36.97 73.40 -46.61
C VAL A 855 -35.95 72.37 -47.12
N ILE A 856 -35.65 71.38 -46.30
CA ILE A 856 -34.76 70.25 -46.58
C ILE A 856 -35.60 68.97 -46.60
N SER A 857 -35.48 68.16 -47.66
CA SER A 857 -36.21 66.90 -47.80
C SER A 857 -35.52 65.74 -47.09
N ASP A 858 -36.28 64.70 -46.74
CA ASP A 858 -35.74 63.47 -46.17
C ASP A 858 -34.77 62.78 -47.13
N ASP A 859 -35.00 62.85 -48.45
CA ASP A 859 -34.05 62.35 -49.47
C ASP A 859 -32.69 63.05 -49.39
N THR A 860 -32.68 64.35 -49.05
CA THR A 860 -31.42 65.11 -48.89
C THR A 860 -30.65 64.60 -47.67
N LEU A 861 -31.34 64.30 -46.58
CA LEU A 861 -30.75 63.78 -45.34
C LEU A 861 -30.30 62.31 -45.48
N PHE A 862 -31.09 61.51 -46.20
CA PHE A 862 -30.71 60.14 -46.55
C PHE A 862 -29.50 60.11 -47.48
N ASN A 863 -29.45 61.01 -48.48
CA ASN A 863 -28.28 61.14 -49.34
C ASN A 863 -27.04 61.60 -48.57
N LEU A 864 -27.16 62.56 -47.64
CA LEU A 864 -26.05 62.99 -46.79
C LEU A 864 -25.50 61.81 -45.96
N THR A 865 -26.38 61.06 -45.30
CA THR A 865 -25.97 59.88 -44.51
C THR A 865 -25.39 58.77 -45.39
N LYS A 866 -25.97 58.52 -46.57
CA LYS A 866 -25.43 57.59 -47.56
C LYS A 866 -24.03 57.98 -48.02
N LEU A 867 -23.79 59.26 -48.34
CA LEU A 867 -22.47 59.75 -48.73
C LEU A 867 -21.44 59.61 -47.60
N ARG A 868 -21.83 59.86 -46.34
CA ARG A 868 -20.98 59.62 -45.16
C ARG A 868 -20.58 58.14 -45.05
N ILE A 869 -21.56 57.22 -45.22
CA ILE A 869 -21.30 55.77 -45.22
C ILE A 869 -20.40 55.37 -46.38
N GLU A 870 -20.66 55.85 -47.60
CA GLU A 870 -19.84 55.58 -48.79
C GLU A 870 -18.40 56.03 -48.57
N ASN A 871 -18.19 57.20 -47.94
CA ASN A 871 -16.86 57.68 -47.59
C ASN A 871 -16.17 56.80 -46.55
N ILE A 872 -16.88 56.34 -45.50
CA ILE A 872 -16.33 55.40 -44.51
C ILE A 872 -15.98 54.07 -45.18
N ASN A 873 -16.88 53.52 -46.00
CA ASN A 873 -16.65 52.26 -46.72
C ASN A 873 -15.47 52.36 -47.68
N LYS A 874 -15.41 53.41 -48.50
CA LYS A 874 -14.27 53.68 -49.39
C LYS A 874 -12.95 53.75 -48.60
N TYR A 875 -13.00 54.27 -47.38
CA TYR A 875 -11.82 54.32 -46.53
C TYR A 875 -11.44 52.95 -45.94
N LEU A 876 -12.38 52.23 -45.33
CA LEU A 876 -12.11 50.95 -44.67
C LEU A 876 -11.90 49.80 -45.67
N ILE A 877 -12.73 49.71 -46.70
CA ILE A 877 -12.72 48.61 -47.67
C ILE A 877 -11.69 48.91 -48.77
N ASP A 878 -11.82 50.00 -49.53
CA ASP A 878 -10.95 50.21 -50.68
C ASP A 878 -9.52 50.60 -50.27
N LYS A 879 -9.38 51.51 -49.30
CA LYS A 879 -8.06 52.01 -48.88
C LYS A 879 -7.39 51.13 -47.82
N LYS A 880 -8.13 50.62 -46.83
CA LYS A 880 -7.59 49.79 -45.74
C LYS A 880 -7.77 48.28 -45.93
N GLN A 881 -8.41 47.86 -47.02
CA GLN A 881 -8.54 46.45 -47.42
C GLN A 881 -9.29 45.58 -46.39
N ILE A 882 -10.23 46.17 -45.65
CA ILE A 882 -11.13 45.44 -44.76
C ILE A 882 -12.21 44.73 -45.59
N LYS A 883 -12.45 43.44 -45.32
CA LYS A 883 -13.47 42.66 -46.03
C LYS A 883 -14.88 43.22 -45.82
N GLN A 884 -15.67 43.27 -46.89
CA GLN A 884 -17.03 43.82 -46.90
C GLN A 884 -17.95 43.22 -45.82
N ASN A 885 -17.90 41.89 -45.58
CA ASN A 885 -18.75 41.21 -44.60
C ASN A 885 -18.47 41.61 -43.14
N ARG A 886 -17.42 42.39 -42.90
CA ARG A 886 -17.02 42.86 -41.57
C ARG A 886 -17.44 44.30 -41.27
N VAL A 887 -18.07 44.98 -42.23
CA VAL A 887 -18.66 46.32 -42.04
C VAL A 887 -20.17 46.21 -42.26
N ILE A 888 -20.93 46.29 -41.17
CA ILE A 888 -22.38 46.07 -41.16
C ILE A 888 -23.07 47.43 -40.99
N ILE A 889 -23.99 47.77 -41.88
CA ILE A 889 -24.71 49.07 -41.82
C ILE A 889 -26.12 48.85 -41.26
N LYS A 890 -26.50 49.62 -40.24
CA LYS A 890 -27.88 49.65 -39.72
C LYS A 890 -28.75 50.70 -40.43
N LYS A 891 -30.04 50.72 -40.10
CA LYS A 891 -30.98 51.75 -40.58
C LYS A 891 -30.60 53.13 -40.00
N THR A 892 -30.87 54.17 -40.79
CA THR A 892 -30.60 55.57 -40.40
C THR A 892 -31.60 56.07 -39.38
N ASP A 893 -31.10 56.66 -38.29
CA ASP A 893 -31.92 57.20 -37.20
C ASP A 893 -31.71 58.72 -37.03
N LYS A 894 -32.76 59.46 -36.65
CA LYS A 894 -32.64 60.87 -36.26
C LYS A 894 -32.17 60.95 -34.80
N THR A 895 -31.09 61.70 -34.55
CA THR A 895 -30.53 61.86 -33.21
C THR A 895 -30.52 63.33 -32.77
N ASN A 896 -30.96 63.62 -31.55
CA ASN A 896 -30.80 64.95 -30.95
C ASN A 896 -29.51 64.98 -30.13
N THR A 897 -28.56 65.83 -30.51
CA THR A 897 -27.27 65.98 -29.82
C THR A 897 -26.95 67.45 -29.57
N ASN A 898 -26.48 67.79 -28.36
CA ASN A 898 -25.94 69.12 -28.03
C ASN A 898 -24.44 69.26 -28.39
N LYS A 899 -23.91 68.39 -29.25
CA LYS A 899 -22.50 68.38 -29.67
C LYS A 899 -22.30 69.28 -30.90
N SER A 900 -21.07 69.73 -31.12
CA SER A 900 -20.68 70.54 -32.30
C SER A 900 -20.52 69.73 -33.61
N PHE A 901 -20.88 68.44 -33.60
CA PHE A 901 -20.71 67.49 -34.71
C PHE A 901 -21.89 66.51 -34.76
N THR A 902 -22.07 65.85 -35.91
CA THR A 902 -22.94 64.67 -36.05
C THR A 902 -22.11 63.39 -35.96
N SER A 903 -22.43 62.51 -35.01
CA SER A 903 -21.66 61.29 -34.72
C SER A 903 -22.39 60.03 -35.23
N PHE A 904 -21.68 59.18 -35.96
CA PHE A 904 -22.13 57.81 -36.27
C PHE A 904 -21.60 56.85 -35.19
N ASP A 905 -22.49 56.36 -34.34
CA ASP A 905 -22.10 55.42 -33.29
C ASP A 905 -21.78 54.04 -33.87
N LEU A 906 -20.72 53.42 -33.36
CA LEU A 906 -20.27 52.11 -33.77
C LEU A 906 -20.65 51.04 -32.73
N GLN A 907 -20.79 49.79 -33.17
CA GLN A 907 -21.00 48.62 -32.33
C GLN A 907 -20.09 47.47 -32.81
N VAL A 908 -19.65 46.60 -31.90
CA VAL A 908 -18.87 45.42 -32.26
C VAL A 908 -19.80 44.21 -32.36
N ASP A 909 -19.60 43.38 -33.39
CA ASP A 909 -20.31 42.11 -33.58
C ASP A 909 -19.35 41.01 -34.05
N VAL A 910 -19.85 39.79 -34.18
CA VAL A 910 -19.11 38.67 -34.80
C VAL A 910 -19.20 38.78 -36.32
N ALA A 911 -18.07 38.59 -37.01
CA ALA A 911 -18.04 38.50 -38.47
C ALA A 911 -18.83 37.26 -38.93
N LYS A 912 -19.80 37.48 -39.82
CA LYS A 912 -20.63 36.42 -40.40
C LYS A 912 -20.14 35.97 -41.77
#